data_AF-A0A3E2H9Z5-F1
#
_entry.id   AF-A0A3E2H9Z5-F1
#
_cell.length_a   1.000
_cell.length_b   1.000
_cell.length_c   1.000
_cell.angle_alpha   90.00
_cell.angle_beta   90.00
_cell.angle_gamma   90.00
#
_symmetry.space_group_name_H-M   'P 1'
#
loop_
_entity.id
_entity.type
_entity.pdbx_description
1 polymer ?
#
loop_
_entity_poly.entity_id
_entity_poly.type
_entity_poly.pdbx_seq_one_letter_code
_entity_poly.pdbx_strand_id
1 'polypeptide(L)'
;MPADRLLTTVLRAYQDAPNPQQTNRIFSTTTSLLTTLSNPLNVTLLTSQFLTARSIWNQVDGLQTSLRVISVYNTAAITVRKHEIEGQNVHQPRQLQGGRISSEDWVKAVLKGLDERSPRWQHLLVIAGVLLGMEGQERRSLSRGLRGKLEGAIVTAVNLALGIPGDLGNLGAGSLVLALNHSFPLLSDPVRRDLDYDKLVSLMVDAIVSSEGYQDGYFLHAIDFDVKQAAKDTFDWSSKSPSFLQIQRLTSKPLVSSMGPLSSLTAYVIENVRDPRKIIEVQERLLDFTSRLHASWQRNKLSEVDPSEERAYLTLETVDVTFPVLWQALKTAMFAIVVILRAVVGRTLIDPVLAAYPVASSIVRRALMILRNIYFISSRLGSNSFSAYTFVFLTSIDILSRYPIESRDFLKSIYPQHAGQIPSHPLQRNLDLFYLNTSEQFPLVLSHADSESLIVVLASPYLDPRADKRLGEIFEAAHSAMLAVLAAPQNAQLTARILPFYAKSLFASFPTNLSPRQFRFAFKSLMQISSPPSPASASEPMLAETLLEFLRERALHAPTTLLQPSTLPLSEAEMKAQENQPPLSEQAILMLTLLDALVTLPLPVLEEWLDLSAELLDKIQDPAQREFCKFRFWEVLESGEMDVERAAVCVSWWTTKGGRDAVLYGKTRTDPGPFMSGALGGGHESRL
;
A
#
# COMPACT_ATOMS: atom_id res chain seq x y z
N MET A 1 29.58 -44.13 28.09
CA MET A 1 28.95 -45.47 28.07
C MET A 1 27.58 -45.49 27.38
N PRO A 2 26.51 -44.78 27.83
CA PRO A 2 25.24 -44.75 27.07
C PRO A 2 25.31 -43.88 25.79
N ALA A 3 26.02 -42.74 25.83
CA ALA A 3 26.15 -41.82 24.69
C ALA A 3 26.92 -42.42 23.51
N ASP A 4 27.95 -43.25 23.75
CA ASP A 4 28.78 -43.86 22.69
C ASP A 4 28.01 -44.92 21.89
N ARG A 5 27.13 -45.68 22.55
CA ARG A 5 26.22 -46.63 21.90
C ARG A 5 25.17 -45.91 21.05
N LEU A 6 24.62 -44.80 21.56
CA LEU A 6 23.68 -43.96 20.80
C LEU A 6 24.35 -43.31 19.58
N LEU A 7 25.58 -42.81 19.73
CA LEU A 7 26.37 -42.27 18.64
C LEU A 7 26.56 -43.29 17.52
N THR A 8 27.00 -44.50 17.87
CA THR A 8 27.19 -45.59 16.88
C THR A 8 25.88 -45.95 16.16
N THR A 9 24.76 -45.92 16.89
CA THR A 9 23.43 -46.22 16.33
C THR A 9 22.98 -45.13 15.35
N VAL A 10 23.16 -43.86 15.69
CA VAL A 10 22.82 -42.73 14.82
C VAL A 10 23.71 -42.69 13.58
N LEU A 11 25.01 -42.95 13.72
CA LEU A 11 25.92 -43.00 12.57
C LEU A 11 25.54 -44.09 11.57
N ARG A 12 25.04 -45.24 12.04
CA ARG A 12 24.46 -46.27 11.14
C ARG A 12 23.17 -45.76 10.49
N ALA A 13 22.28 -45.14 11.27
CA ALA A 13 21.03 -44.58 10.76
C ALA A 13 21.23 -43.46 9.71
N TYR A 14 22.38 -42.76 9.71
CA TYR A 14 22.73 -41.82 8.64
C TYR A 14 23.03 -42.49 7.28
N GLN A 15 23.47 -43.75 7.31
CA GLN A 15 23.84 -44.52 6.13
C GLN A 15 22.66 -45.33 5.56
N ASP A 16 21.63 -45.56 6.37
CA ASP A 16 20.42 -46.29 5.99
C ASP A 16 19.60 -45.58 4.89
N ALA A 17 18.71 -46.33 4.24
CA ALA A 17 17.79 -45.78 3.24
C ALA A 17 16.82 -44.75 3.87
N PRO A 18 16.38 -43.72 3.12
CA PRO A 18 15.47 -42.71 3.63
C PRO A 18 14.14 -43.31 4.11
N ASN A 19 13.73 -42.97 5.34
CA ASN A 19 12.42 -43.34 5.88
C ASN A 19 11.88 -42.16 6.72
N PRO A 20 10.75 -41.53 6.34
CA PRO A 20 10.23 -40.32 6.99
C PRO A 20 10.04 -40.44 8.52
N GLN A 21 9.59 -41.59 9.00
CA GLN A 21 9.39 -41.82 10.44
C GLN A 21 10.72 -41.93 11.18
N GLN A 22 11.72 -42.54 10.55
CA GLN A 22 13.08 -42.65 11.11
C GLN A 22 13.81 -41.32 11.03
N THR A 23 13.60 -40.51 9.98
CA THR A 23 14.20 -39.18 9.83
C THR A 23 13.88 -38.28 11.03
N ASN A 24 12.63 -38.26 11.52
CA ASN A 24 12.26 -37.51 12.72
C ASN A 24 13.04 -37.94 13.96
N ARG A 25 13.21 -39.25 14.15
CA ARG A 25 14.00 -39.82 15.25
C ARG A 25 15.47 -39.48 15.10
N ILE A 26 16.01 -39.48 13.87
CA ILE A 26 17.39 -39.12 13.56
C ILE A 26 17.65 -37.68 13.99
N PHE A 27 16.83 -36.71 13.57
CA PHE A 27 16.98 -35.30 13.97
C PHE A 27 16.93 -35.13 15.50
N SER A 28 15.95 -35.74 16.18
CA SER A 28 15.82 -35.65 17.65
C SER A 28 17.03 -36.25 18.38
N THR A 29 17.48 -37.43 17.94
CA THR A 29 18.64 -38.11 18.56
C THR A 29 19.93 -37.34 18.30
N THR A 30 20.07 -36.75 17.11
CA THR A 30 21.21 -35.90 16.75
C THR A 30 21.29 -34.67 17.64
N THR A 31 20.17 -33.96 17.86
CA THR A 31 20.11 -32.84 18.81
C THR A 31 20.51 -33.28 20.21
N SER A 32 19.98 -34.40 20.70
CA SER A 32 20.32 -34.92 22.04
C SER A 32 21.78 -35.33 22.17
N LEU A 33 22.41 -35.85 21.12
CA LEU A 33 23.84 -36.17 21.12
C LEU A 33 24.69 -34.91 21.09
N LEU A 34 24.35 -33.93 20.25
CA LEU A 34 25.05 -32.66 20.18
C LEU A 34 25.07 -31.93 21.54
N THR A 35 24.06 -32.10 22.39
CA THR A 35 24.02 -31.47 23.73
C THR A 35 24.72 -32.26 24.83
N THR A 36 24.88 -33.58 24.68
CA THR A 36 25.37 -34.47 25.75
C THR A 36 26.80 -34.95 25.54
N LEU A 37 27.32 -34.90 24.32
CA LEU A 37 28.69 -35.30 24.02
C LEU A 37 29.70 -34.35 24.66
N SER A 38 30.58 -34.91 25.49
CA SER A 38 31.66 -34.18 26.17
C SER A 38 32.96 -34.09 25.38
N ASN A 39 33.18 -35.00 24.42
CA ASN A 39 34.40 -35.04 23.61
C ASN A 39 34.24 -34.18 22.32
N PRO A 40 35.05 -33.12 22.12
CA PRO A 40 35.02 -32.29 20.92
C PRO A 40 35.18 -33.07 19.60
N LEU A 41 35.95 -34.16 19.60
CA LEU A 41 36.15 -34.99 18.40
C LEU A 41 34.84 -35.70 17.99
N ASN A 42 34.04 -36.13 18.96
CA ASN A 42 32.75 -36.77 18.67
C ASN A 42 31.74 -35.76 18.12
N VAL A 43 31.77 -34.51 18.59
CA VAL A 43 30.94 -33.42 18.05
C VAL A 43 31.34 -33.08 16.60
N THR A 44 32.65 -33.04 16.35
CA THR A 44 33.23 -32.81 15.01
C THR A 44 32.78 -33.92 14.04
N LEU A 45 32.94 -35.18 14.45
CA LEU A 45 32.53 -36.35 13.65
C LEU A 45 31.02 -36.36 13.40
N LEU A 46 30.22 -36.14 14.43
CA LEU A 46 28.76 -36.13 14.31
C LEU A 46 28.28 -35.06 13.32
N THR A 47 28.91 -33.87 13.34
CA THR A 47 28.58 -32.78 12.41
C THR A 47 28.94 -33.13 10.96
N SER A 48 30.15 -33.61 10.70
CA SER A 48 30.59 -34.03 9.36
C SER A 48 29.69 -35.15 8.78
N GLN A 49 29.35 -36.14 9.60
CA GLN A 49 28.51 -37.26 9.17
C GLN A 49 27.04 -36.86 8.99
N PHE A 50 26.53 -35.91 9.77
CA PHE A 50 25.17 -35.39 9.62
C PHE A 50 24.99 -34.62 8.30
N LEU A 51 25.99 -33.83 7.90
CA LEU A 51 25.95 -33.10 6.62
C LEU A 51 26.05 -34.02 5.40
N THR A 52 26.60 -35.22 5.56
CA THR A 52 26.72 -36.22 4.49
C THR A 52 25.70 -37.36 4.62
N ALA A 53 24.73 -37.24 5.52
CA ALA A 53 23.76 -38.29 5.83
C ALA A 53 22.80 -38.56 4.67
N ARG A 54 22.86 -39.77 4.10
CA ARG A 54 22.01 -40.21 2.98
C ARG A 54 20.54 -40.25 3.36
N SER A 55 20.23 -40.66 4.60
CA SER A 55 18.87 -40.74 5.10
C SER A 55 18.17 -39.38 5.25
N ILE A 56 18.91 -38.27 5.15
CA ILE A 56 18.40 -36.90 5.22
C ILE A 56 18.40 -36.24 3.84
N TRP A 57 19.54 -36.30 3.14
CA TRP A 57 19.75 -35.51 1.93
C TRP A 57 19.30 -36.21 0.63
N ASN A 58 19.01 -37.52 0.64
CA ASN A 58 18.51 -38.21 -0.56
C ASN A 58 16.99 -38.09 -0.76
N GLN A 59 16.21 -37.77 0.28
CA GLN A 59 14.76 -37.56 0.20
C GLN A 59 14.36 -36.29 0.96
N VAL A 60 14.65 -35.15 0.35
CA VAL A 60 14.49 -33.83 0.99
C VAL A 60 13.05 -33.35 0.87
N ASP A 61 12.46 -32.93 1.99
CA ASP A 61 11.16 -32.24 2.05
C ASP A 61 11.35 -30.72 1.83
N GLY A 62 11.99 -30.36 0.71
CA GLY A 62 12.32 -28.97 0.36
C GLY A 62 13.06 -28.22 1.47
N LEU A 63 12.72 -26.94 1.66
CA LEU A 63 13.33 -26.09 2.69
C LEU A 63 12.97 -26.44 4.13
N GLN A 64 11.99 -27.32 4.36
CA GLN A 64 11.69 -27.79 5.72
C GLN A 64 12.86 -28.58 6.28
N THR A 65 13.54 -29.40 5.46
CA THR A 65 14.78 -30.08 5.88
C THR A 65 15.85 -29.07 6.29
N SER A 66 16.04 -28.01 5.52
CA SER A 66 17.02 -26.95 5.80
C SER A 66 16.69 -26.21 7.10
N LEU A 67 15.42 -25.86 7.33
CA LEU A 67 14.95 -25.24 8.57
C LEU A 67 15.17 -26.16 9.78
N ARG A 68 14.95 -27.47 9.63
CA ARG A 68 15.21 -28.46 10.67
C ARG A 68 16.69 -28.57 11.01
N VAL A 69 17.57 -28.55 10.01
CA VAL A 69 19.04 -28.53 10.25
C VAL A 69 19.43 -27.28 11.04
N ILE A 70 18.96 -26.10 10.66
CA ILE A 70 19.16 -24.86 11.44
C ILE A 70 18.66 -25.04 12.87
N SER A 71 17.47 -25.63 13.04
CA SER A 71 16.82 -25.83 14.34
C SER A 71 17.60 -26.79 15.25
N VAL A 72 18.16 -27.88 14.70
CA VAL A 72 19.01 -28.83 15.46
C VAL A 72 20.17 -28.09 16.13
N TYR A 73 20.93 -27.31 15.35
CA TYR A 73 22.09 -26.60 15.87
C TYR A 73 21.72 -25.42 16.77
N ASN A 74 20.61 -24.73 16.48
CA ASN A 74 20.06 -23.68 17.34
C ASN A 74 19.67 -24.25 18.72
N THR A 75 18.86 -25.31 18.75
CA THR A 75 18.43 -25.95 20.01
C THR A 75 19.61 -26.57 20.76
N ALA A 76 20.57 -27.18 20.06
CA ALA A 76 21.76 -27.72 20.70
C ALA A 76 22.62 -26.62 21.33
N ALA A 77 22.87 -25.52 20.62
CA ALA A 77 23.62 -24.38 21.13
C ALA A 77 22.97 -23.75 22.38
N ILE A 78 21.65 -23.53 22.36
CA ILE A 78 20.90 -23.02 23.53
C ILE A 78 21.08 -23.95 24.73
N THR A 79 20.96 -25.25 24.53
CA THR A 79 21.03 -26.25 25.61
C THR A 79 22.44 -26.37 26.19
N VAL A 80 23.48 -26.40 25.34
CA VAL A 80 24.88 -26.40 25.78
C VAL A 80 25.17 -25.18 26.64
N ARG A 81 24.70 -24.00 26.21
CA ARG A 81 24.85 -22.76 26.99
C ARG A 81 24.13 -22.83 28.33
N LYS A 82 22.89 -23.34 28.37
CA LYS A 82 22.15 -23.52 29.64
C LYS A 82 22.90 -24.43 30.59
N HIS A 83 23.44 -25.55 30.12
CA HIS A 83 24.23 -26.47 30.95
C HIS A 83 25.53 -25.87 31.46
N GLU A 84 26.17 -25.00 30.68
CA GLU A 84 27.35 -24.25 31.12
C GLU A 84 27.02 -23.27 32.25
N ILE A 85 25.91 -22.52 32.14
CA ILE A 85 25.46 -21.58 33.18
C ILE A 85 25.01 -22.32 34.45
N GLU A 86 24.21 -23.38 34.32
CA GLU A 86 23.77 -24.21 35.44
C GLU A 86 24.96 -24.85 36.17
N GLY A 87 26.00 -25.27 35.44
CA GLY A 87 27.23 -25.81 36.01
C GLY A 87 28.08 -24.79 36.76
N GLN A 88 27.91 -23.49 36.53
CA GLN A 88 28.61 -22.42 37.26
C GLN A 88 27.92 -22.04 38.58
N ASN A 89 26.62 -22.29 38.71
CA ASN A 89 25.82 -21.89 39.89
C ASN A 89 25.87 -22.89 41.07
N VAL A 90 26.46 -24.08 40.89
CA VAL A 90 26.55 -25.09 41.96
C VAL A 90 27.87 -24.94 42.73
N HIS A 91 27.80 -24.53 43.99
CA HIS A 91 28.94 -24.45 44.93
C HIS A 91 29.50 -25.81 45.38
N GLN A 92 29.39 -26.88 44.59
CA GLN A 92 29.94 -28.19 44.92
C GLN A 92 31.34 -28.38 44.32
N PRO A 93 32.28 -28.99 45.06
CA PRO A 93 33.64 -29.18 44.61
C PRO A 93 33.69 -30.03 43.33
N ARG A 94 34.47 -29.55 42.36
CA ARG A 94 34.64 -29.99 40.96
C ARG A 94 35.03 -31.46 40.70
N GLN A 95 34.91 -32.37 41.66
CA GLN A 95 35.64 -33.65 41.59
C GLN A 95 34.85 -34.88 41.12
N LEU A 96 33.54 -34.82 40.80
CA LEU A 96 32.78 -36.04 40.44
C LEU A 96 31.82 -35.96 39.23
N GLN A 97 31.91 -34.93 38.38
CA GLN A 97 31.15 -34.90 37.11
C GLN A 97 32.12 -34.76 35.93
N GLY A 98 32.21 -35.81 35.10
CA GLY A 98 33.08 -35.88 33.92
C GLY A 98 32.91 -34.67 32.99
N GLY A 99 34.04 -34.21 32.44
CA GLY A 99 34.23 -32.93 31.78
C GLY A 99 33.09 -32.54 30.83
N ARG A 100 32.37 -31.47 31.16
CA ARG A 100 31.46 -30.79 30.24
C ARG A 100 32.27 -29.90 29.30
N ILE A 101 31.98 -29.99 28.00
CA ILE A 101 32.58 -29.13 26.96
C ILE A 101 32.08 -27.69 27.16
N SER A 102 32.97 -26.70 27.05
CA SER A 102 32.57 -25.28 27.11
C SER A 102 31.76 -24.89 25.87
N SER A 103 30.96 -23.83 25.95
CA SER A 103 30.20 -23.36 24.78
C SER A 103 31.14 -23.02 23.61
N GLU A 104 32.30 -22.42 23.90
CA GLU A 104 33.27 -22.08 22.86
C GLU A 104 33.95 -23.30 22.23
N ASP A 105 34.33 -24.30 23.04
CA ASP A 105 34.97 -25.51 22.53
C ASP A 105 33.99 -26.37 21.74
N TRP A 106 32.72 -26.35 22.14
CA TRP A 106 31.63 -26.96 21.39
C TRP A 106 31.45 -26.27 20.03
N VAL A 107 31.40 -24.95 19.97
CA VAL A 107 31.32 -24.20 18.70
C VAL A 107 32.52 -24.51 17.81
N LYS A 108 33.75 -24.47 18.36
CA LYS A 108 34.96 -24.81 17.59
C LYS A 108 34.90 -26.24 17.04
N ALA A 109 34.37 -27.20 17.81
CA ALA A 109 34.19 -28.57 17.38
C ALA A 109 33.17 -28.71 16.24
N VAL A 110 32.02 -28.03 16.35
CA VAL A 110 31.02 -28.00 15.27
C VAL A 110 31.61 -27.41 13.99
N LEU A 111 32.31 -26.27 14.09
CA LEU A 111 32.95 -25.62 12.93
C LEU A 111 34.03 -26.49 12.28
N LYS A 112 34.79 -27.26 13.07
CA LYS A 112 35.76 -28.24 12.53
C LYS A 112 35.09 -29.38 11.77
N GLY A 113 33.81 -29.67 12.03
CA GLY A 113 33.04 -30.68 11.32
C GLY A 113 32.54 -30.24 9.94
N LEU A 114 32.71 -28.96 9.59
CA LEU A 114 32.34 -28.38 8.30
C LEU A 114 33.46 -28.62 7.27
N ASP A 115 33.66 -29.89 6.92
CA ASP A 115 34.72 -30.34 6.02
C ASP A 115 34.33 -30.24 4.53
N GLU A 116 35.25 -30.59 3.62
CA GLU A 116 35.03 -30.48 2.17
C GLU A 116 34.07 -31.53 1.59
N ARG A 117 33.55 -32.46 2.41
CA ARG A 117 32.65 -33.52 1.94
C ARG A 117 31.22 -33.04 1.75
N SER A 118 30.86 -31.90 2.32
CA SER A 118 29.57 -31.24 2.15
C SER A 118 29.69 -29.90 1.42
N PRO A 119 28.67 -29.53 0.63
CA PRO A 119 28.66 -28.25 -0.07
C PRO A 119 28.54 -27.06 0.89
N ARG A 120 29.06 -25.90 0.48
CA ARG A 120 29.15 -24.69 1.32
C ARG A 120 27.79 -24.16 1.80
N TRP A 121 26.72 -24.34 1.03
CA TRP A 121 25.37 -23.94 1.44
C TRP A 121 24.85 -24.76 2.63
N GLN A 122 25.28 -26.01 2.82
CA GLN A 122 24.92 -26.80 4.00
C GLN A 122 25.68 -26.31 5.24
N HIS A 123 26.93 -25.89 5.07
CA HIS A 123 27.72 -25.31 6.16
C HIS A 123 27.03 -24.07 6.72
N LEU A 124 26.49 -23.24 5.84
CA LEU A 124 25.74 -22.05 6.21
C LEU A 124 24.54 -22.36 7.10
N LEU A 125 23.81 -23.45 6.87
CA LEU A 125 22.70 -23.88 7.74
C LEU A 125 23.16 -24.16 9.17
N VAL A 126 24.30 -24.83 9.32
CA VAL A 126 24.89 -25.15 10.62
C VAL A 126 25.37 -23.88 11.32
N ILE A 127 26.13 -23.04 10.61
CA ILE A 127 26.69 -21.79 11.18
C ILE A 127 25.55 -20.85 11.60
N ALA A 128 24.50 -20.71 10.77
CA ALA A 128 23.32 -19.91 11.10
C ALA A 128 22.62 -20.45 12.36
N GLY A 129 22.41 -21.77 12.45
CA GLY A 129 21.84 -22.41 13.65
C GLY A 129 22.65 -22.13 14.91
N VAL A 130 23.98 -22.31 14.85
CA VAL A 130 24.89 -22.03 15.97
C VAL A 130 24.83 -20.56 16.39
N LEU A 131 24.88 -19.63 15.42
CA LEU A 131 24.83 -18.19 15.72
C LEU A 131 23.50 -17.78 16.36
N LEU A 132 22.37 -18.27 15.82
CA LEU A 132 21.03 -18.04 16.38
C LEU A 132 20.91 -18.55 17.82
N GLY A 133 21.45 -19.74 18.10
CA GLY A 133 21.37 -20.33 19.43
C GLY A 133 22.25 -19.61 20.45
N MET A 134 23.48 -19.25 20.07
CA MET A 134 24.45 -18.63 20.97
C MET A 134 24.25 -17.13 21.18
N GLU A 135 23.85 -16.39 20.14
CA GLU A 135 23.77 -14.92 20.16
C GLU A 135 22.34 -14.39 20.03
N GLY A 136 21.38 -15.19 19.56
CA GLY A 136 19.98 -14.78 19.48
C GLY A 136 19.36 -14.46 20.84
N GLN A 137 18.30 -13.64 20.85
CA GLN A 137 17.62 -13.17 22.07
C GLN A 137 18.60 -12.55 23.11
N GLU A 138 19.59 -11.80 22.62
CA GLU A 138 20.59 -11.08 23.44
C GLU A 138 21.43 -11.95 24.39
N ARG A 139 21.53 -13.26 24.14
CA ARG A 139 22.26 -14.19 25.04
C ARG A 139 23.76 -13.90 25.16
N ARG A 140 24.38 -13.33 24.12
CA ARG A 140 25.80 -12.91 24.07
C ARG A 140 26.76 -13.95 24.67
N SER A 141 26.64 -15.20 24.19
CA SER A 141 27.29 -16.35 24.83
C SER A 141 28.76 -16.52 24.44
N LEU A 142 29.21 -15.90 23.35
CA LEU A 142 30.53 -16.12 22.78
C LEU A 142 31.48 -14.95 23.05
N SER A 143 32.79 -15.23 23.13
CA SER A 143 33.79 -14.16 23.07
C SER A 143 33.69 -13.38 21.76
N ARG A 144 34.03 -12.08 21.81
CA ARG A 144 34.02 -11.19 20.64
C ARG A 144 34.79 -11.77 19.44
N GLY A 145 35.93 -12.40 19.70
CA GLY A 145 36.75 -13.02 18.66
C GLY A 145 36.09 -14.23 17.99
N LEU A 146 35.48 -15.13 18.76
CA LEU A 146 34.80 -16.30 18.21
C LEU A 146 33.50 -15.91 17.49
N ARG A 147 32.76 -14.94 18.04
CA ARG A 147 31.60 -14.34 17.36
C ARG A 147 31.99 -13.74 16.01
N GLY A 148 33.03 -12.92 15.96
CA GLY A 148 33.51 -12.34 14.70
C GLY A 148 33.94 -13.41 13.67
N LYS A 149 34.54 -14.51 14.12
CA LYS A 149 34.87 -15.66 13.25
C LYS A 149 33.61 -16.36 12.71
N LEU A 150 32.56 -16.52 13.51
CA LEU A 150 31.29 -17.10 13.06
C LEU A 150 30.59 -16.19 12.04
N GLU A 151 30.50 -14.89 12.33
CA GLU A 151 29.92 -13.91 11.42
C GLU A 151 30.69 -13.90 10.09
N GLY A 152 32.03 -13.85 10.13
CA GLY A 152 32.86 -13.94 8.92
C GLY A 152 32.73 -15.28 8.18
N ALA A 153 32.52 -16.39 8.90
CA ALA A 153 32.27 -17.70 8.29
C ALA A 153 30.94 -17.75 7.54
N ILE A 154 29.89 -17.05 8.01
CA ILE A 154 28.61 -16.91 7.27
C ILE A 154 28.87 -16.24 5.93
N VAL A 155 29.53 -15.08 5.93
CA VAL A 155 29.81 -14.33 4.69
C VAL A 155 30.67 -15.14 3.74
N THR A 156 31.72 -15.79 4.26
CA THR A 156 32.59 -16.64 3.46
C THR A 156 31.81 -17.80 2.84
N ALA A 157 30.96 -18.48 3.61
CA ALA A 157 30.14 -19.58 3.10
C ALA A 157 29.15 -19.10 2.02
N VAL A 158 28.51 -17.94 2.22
CA VAL A 158 27.60 -17.32 1.24
C VAL A 158 28.33 -16.99 -0.05
N ASN A 159 29.42 -16.22 0.02
CA ASN A 159 30.15 -15.75 -1.16
C ASN A 159 30.76 -16.93 -1.95
N LEU A 160 31.26 -17.96 -1.25
CA LEU A 160 31.76 -19.18 -1.91
C LEU A 160 30.62 -19.97 -2.56
N ALA A 161 29.47 -20.10 -1.91
CA ALA A 161 28.30 -20.78 -2.49
C ALA A 161 27.75 -20.05 -3.72
N LEU A 162 27.77 -18.71 -3.72
CA LEU A 162 27.40 -17.89 -4.87
C LEU A 162 28.44 -17.96 -6.01
N GLY A 163 29.70 -18.28 -5.70
CA GLY A 163 30.78 -18.39 -6.68
C GLY A 163 30.76 -19.66 -7.53
N ILE A 164 30.02 -20.70 -7.13
CA ILE A 164 29.93 -22.00 -7.82
C ILE A 164 28.45 -22.31 -8.12
N PRO A 165 27.85 -21.72 -9.17
CA PRO A 165 26.41 -21.84 -9.42
C PRO A 165 25.92 -23.28 -9.66
N GLY A 166 26.78 -24.14 -10.22
CA GLY A 166 26.44 -25.54 -10.51
C GLY A 166 26.16 -26.39 -9.27
N ASP A 167 26.77 -26.07 -8.13
CA ASP A 167 26.66 -26.85 -6.89
C ASP A 167 25.49 -26.40 -5.99
N LEU A 168 24.88 -25.27 -6.32
CA LEU A 168 23.86 -24.66 -5.48
C LEU A 168 22.52 -25.39 -5.65
N GLY A 169 22.12 -25.67 -6.89
CA GLY A 169 20.79 -26.22 -7.21
C GLY A 169 19.63 -25.42 -6.62
N ASN A 170 18.39 -25.89 -6.80
CA ASN A 170 17.21 -25.19 -6.27
C ASN A 170 17.17 -25.23 -4.74
N LEU A 171 17.52 -26.37 -4.15
CA LEU A 171 17.51 -26.55 -2.70
C LEU A 171 18.57 -25.69 -2.01
N GLY A 172 19.81 -25.65 -2.53
CA GLY A 172 20.88 -24.87 -1.91
C GLY A 172 20.64 -23.36 -2.05
N ALA A 173 20.05 -22.93 -3.16
CA ALA A 173 19.64 -21.54 -3.39
C ALA A 173 18.66 -21.07 -2.30
N GLY A 174 17.54 -21.79 -2.14
CA GLY A 174 16.55 -21.47 -1.12
C GLY A 174 17.09 -21.63 0.31
N SER A 175 17.99 -22.60 0.53
CA SER A 175 18.62 -22.84 1.83
C SER A 175 19.53 -21.69 2.25
N LEU A 176 20.26 -21.12 1.30
CA LEU A 176 21.12 -19.95 1.50
C LEU A 176 20.28 -18.75 1.90
N VAL A 177 19.21 -18.46 1.14
CA VAL A 177 18.30 -17.35 1.43
C VAL A 177 17.62 -17.53 2.78
N LEU A 178 17.16 -18.75 3.11
CA LEU A 178 16.54 -19.06 4.40
C LEU A 178 17.51 -18.82 5.57
N ALA A 179 18.74 -19.33 5.46
CA ALA A 179 19.74 -19.17 6.50
C ALA A 179 20.08 -17.70 6.73
N LEU A 180 20.31 -16.94 5.65
CA LEU A 180 20.56 -15.51 5.70
C LEU A 180 19.38 -14.75 6.31
N ASN A 181 18.14 -15.05 5.93
CA ASN A 181 16.96 -14.37 6.47
C ASN A 181 16.92 -14.44 8.01
N HIS A 182 17.33 -15.56 8.59
CA HIS A 182 17.38 -15.71 10.04
C HIS A 182 18.66 -15.13 10.67
N SER A 183 19.83 -15.29 10.04
CA SER A 183 21.11 -14.90 10.66
C SER A 183 21.48 -13.43 10.44
N PHE A 184 21.00 -12.79 9.37
CA PHE A 184 21.42 -11.43 8.98
C PHE A 184 21.22 -10.36 10.07
N PRO A 185 20.11 -10.35 10.85
CA PRO A 185 19.94 -9.40 11.94
C PRO A 185 21.02 -9.51 13.03
N LEU A 186 21.68 -10.66 13.17
CA LEU A 186 22.73 -10.89 14.17
C LEU A 186 24.14 -10.49 13.70
N LEU A 187 24.33 -10.31 12.39
CA LEU A 187 25.61 -9.90 11.81
C LEU A 187 25.93 -8.46 12.17
N SER A 188 27.21 -8.18 12.47
CA SER A 188 27.70 -6.83 12.64
C SER A 188 27.80 -6.09 11.29
N ASP A 189 27.64 -4.77 11.30
CA ASP A 189 27.72 -3.93 10.11
C ASP A 189 29.00 -4.09 9.27
N PRO A 190 30.22 -4.20 9.84
CA PRO A 190 31.41 -4.46 9.02
C PRO A 190 31.29 -5.79 8.26
N VAL A 191 30.79 -6.84 8.90
CA VAL A 191 30.64 -8.15 8.27
C VAL A 191 29.56 -8.12 7.19
N ARG A 192 28.46 -7.40 7.41
CA ARG A 192 27.42 -7.23 6.36
C ARG A 192 28.01 -6.66 5.08
N ARG A 193 28.95 -5.70 5.15
CA ARG A 193 29.54 -5.07 3.96
C ARG A 193 30.37 -6.01 3.09
N ASP A 194 30.80 -7.14 3.64
CA ASP A 194 31.64 -8.12 2.93
C ASP A 194 30.82 -9.12 2.09
N LEU A 195 29.48 -9.07 2.15
CA LEU A 195 28.60 -9.87 1.30
C LEU A 195 28.63 -9.39 -0.15
N ASP A 196 28.66 -10.34 -1.09
CA ASP A 196 28.53 -10.08 -2.52
C ASP A 196 27.05 -9.83 -2.90
N TYR A 197 26.61 -8.58 -2.71
CA TYR A 197 25.23 -8.16 -2.98
C TYR A 197 24.82 -8.30 -4.45
N ASP A 198 25.76 -8.10 -5.39
CA ASP A 198 25.49 -8.16 -6.83
C ASP A 198 25.06 -9.56 -7.28
N LYS A 199 25.62 -10.62 -6.65
CA LYS A 199 25.20 -12.01 -6.89
C LYS A 199 24.02 -12.44 -6.03
N LEU A 200 23.93 -11.91 -4.81
CA LEU A 200 22.88 -12.28 -3.87
C LEU A 200 21.49 -11.80 -4.30
N VAL A 201 21.41 -10.61 -4.92
CA VAL A 201 20.13 -9.95 -5.22
C VAL A 201 19.23 -10.79 -6.12
N SER A 202 19.75 -11.34 -7.22
CA SER A 202 18.97 -12.17 -8.14
C SER A 202 18.45 -13.42 -7.44
N LEU A 203 19.30 -14.07 -6.63
CA LEU A 203 18.95 -15.26 -5.86
C LEU A 203 17.80 -14.99 -4.87
N MET A 204 17.82 -13.84 -4.18
CA MET A 204 16.78 -13.48 -3.22
C MET A 204 15.44 -13.21 -3.89
N VAL A 205 15.43 -12.48 -5.00
CA VAL A 205 14.21 -12.20 -5.75
C VAL A 205 13.65 -13.49 -6.35
N ASP A 206 14.51 -14.35 -6.90
CA ASP A 206 14.11 -15.67 -7.37
C ASP A 206 13.56 -16.54 -6.24
N ALA A 207 14.13 -16.53 -5.05
CA ALA A 207 13.58 -17.27 -3.90
C ALA A 207 12.17 -16.80 -3.50
N ILE A 208 11.84 -15.52 -3.69
CA ILE A 208 10.50 -14.97 -3.43
C ILE A 208 9.50 -15.41 -4.50
N VAL A 209 9.87 -15.39 -5.78
CA VAL A 209 8.94 -15.68 -6.88
C VAL A 209 8.87 -17.15 -7.28
N SER A 210 9.92 -17.94 -7.06
CA SER A 210 10.06 -19.33 -7.52
C SER A 210 9.24 -20.35 -6.72
N SER A 211 9.52 -21.65 -6.91
CA SER A 211 8.81 -22.76 -6.30
C SER A 211 8.81 -22.76 -4.77
N GLU A 212 9.84 -22.22 -4.13
CA GLU A 212 9.94 -22.14 -2.66
C GLU A 212 9.20 -20.92 -2.08
N GLY A 213 9.00 -19.89 -2.91
CA GLY A 213 8.18 -18.72 -2.62
C GLY A 213 6.77 -18.87 -3.22
N TYR A 214 6.33 -17.88 -3.97
CA TYR A 214 4.96 -17.77 -4.50
C TYR A 214 4.67 -18.57 -5.80
N GLN A 215 5.55 -19.50 -6.18
CA GLN A 215 5.34 -20.42 -7.31
C GLN A 215 4.94 -19.71 -8.61
N ASP A 216 5.55 -18.57 -8.91
CA ASP A 216 5.26 -17.72 -10.06
C ASP A 216 3.77 -17.35 -10.24
N GLY A 217 2.96 -17.45 -9.17
CA GLY A 217 1.51 -17.22 -9.21
C GLY A 217 0.68 -18.41 -9.69
N TYR A 218 1.30 -19.56 -10.00
CA TYR A 218 0.61 -20.75 -10.52
C TYR A 218 -0.48 -21.30 -9.59
N PHE A 219 -0.39 -21.05 -8.27
CA PHE A 219 -1.41 -21.49 -7.33
C PHE A 219 -2.80 -20.91 -7.63
N LEU A 220 -2.90 -19.73 -8.26
CA LEU A 220 -4.17 -19.13 -8.66
C LEU A 220 -4.86 -19.89 -9.80
N HIS A 221 -4.10 -20.51 -10.70
CA HIS A 221 -4.65 -21.32 -11.79
C HIS A 221 -5.36 -22.56 -11.26
N ALA A 222 -4.81 -23.18 -10.21
CA ALA A 222 -5.40 -24.39 -9.62
C ALA A 222 -6.77 -24.11 -8.99
N ILE A 223 -7.00 -22.90 -8.47
CA ILE A 223 -8.25 -22.51 -7.81
C ILE A 223 -9.41 -22.55 -8.80
N ASP A 224 -9.23 -22.09 -10.04
CA ASP A 224 -10.31 -22.01 -11.02
C ASP A 224 -10.94 -23.38 -11.33
N PHE A 225 -10.14 -24.46 -11.31
CA PHE A 225 -10.61 -25.83 -11.51
C PHE A 225 -11.49 -26.34 -10.35
N ASP A 226 -11.23 -25.87 -9.13
CA ASP A 226 -11.93 -26.31 -7.92
C ASP A 226 -13.11 -25.42 -7.54
N VAL A 227 -13.15 -24.18 -8.04
CA VAL A 227 -14.30 -23.28 -7.89
C VAL A 227 -15.43 -23.76 -8.80
N LYS A 228 -16.54 -24.16 -8.18
CA LYS A 228 -17.73 -24.69 -8.86
C LYS A 228 -18.92 -23.77 -8.67
N GLN A 229 -19.77 -23.68 -9.68
CA GLN A 229 -21.07 -23.04 -9.53
C GLN A 229 -21.97 -23.97 -8.71
N ALA A 230 -22.44 -23.49 -7.57
CA ALA A 230 -23.40 -24.15 -6.70
C ALA A 230 -24.83 -23.69 -7.05
N ALA A 231 -25.79 -23.86 -6.14
CA ALA A 231 -27.17 -23.45 -6.38
C ALA A 231 -27.31 -21.91 -6.39
N LYS A 232 -28.21 -21.39 -7.25
CA LYS A 232 -28.56 -19.95 -7.36
C LYS A 232 -27.37 -19.02 -7.65
N ASP A 233 -26.60 -19.30 -8.71
CA ASP A 233 -25.50 -18.45 -9.18
C ASP A 233 -24.40 -18.14 -8.15
N THR A 234 -24.30 -18.95 -7.10
CA THR A 234 -23.22 -18.83 -6.12
C THR A 234 -22.02 -19.69 -6.52
N PHE A 235 -20.80 -19.21 -6.25
CA PHE A 235 -19.57 -19.98 -6.36
C PHE A 235 -19.22 -20.62 -5.03
N ASP A 236 -18.91 -21.91 -5.08
CA ASP A 236 -18.42 -22.69 -3.95
C ASP A 236 -16.97 -23.11 -4.16
N TRP A 237 -16.14 -22.82 -3.16
CA TRP A 237 -14.76 -23.25 -3.08
C TRP A 237 -14.50 -23.93 -1.74
N SER A 238 -14.67 -25.25 -1.73
CA SER A 238 -14.57 -26.06 -0.52
C SER A 238 -13.17 -26.07 0.09
N SER A 239 -13.12 -26.05 1.43
CA SER A 239 -11.93 -26.23 2.26
C SER A 239 -11.25 -27.59 2.11
N LYS A 240 -11.90 -28.56 1.46
CA LYS A 240 -11.33 -29.89 1.17
C LYS A 240 -10.70 -29.96 -0.23
N SER A 241 -10.78 -28.89 -1.01
CA SER A 241 -10.28 -28.87 -2.38
C SER A 241 -8.74 -28.96 -2.45
N PRO A 242 -8.18 -29.62 -3.49
CA PRO A 242 -6.74 -29.67 -3.70
C PRO A 242 -6.08 -28.29 -3.78
N SER A 243 -6.71 -27.32 -4.45
CA SER A 243 -6.22 -25.95 -4.58
C SER A 243 -6.15 -25.22 -3.23
N PHE A 244 -7.15 -25.39 -2.37
CA PHE A 244 -7.11 -24.79 -1.03
C PHE A 244 -6.00 -25.41 -0.16
N LEU A 245 -5.87 -26.74 -0.18
CA LEU A 245 -4.78 -27.43 0.51
C LEU A 245 -3.40 -27.02 -0.04
N GLN A 246 -3.30 -26.74 -1.34
CA GLN A 246 -2.08 -26.22 -1.96
C GLN A 246 -1.72 -24.84 -1.40
N ILE A 247 -2.69 -23.94 -1.21
CA ILE A 247 -2.45 -22.60 -0.64
C ILE A 247 -2.04 -22.72 0.82
N GLN A 248 -2.69 -23.59 1.61
CA GLN A 248 -2.27 -23.83 2.99
C GLN A 248 -0.80 -24.29 3.04
N ARG A 249 -0.42 -25.26 2.18
CA ARG A 249 0.98 -25.70 2.05
C ARG A 249 1.90 -24.55 1.64
N LEU A 250 1.49 -23.73 0.67
CA LEU A 250 2.24 -22.55 0.21
C LEU A 250 2.52 -21.59 1.38
N THR A 251 1.49 -21.22 2.14
CA THR A 251 1.61 -20.30 3.29
C THR A 251 2.46 -20.88 4.42
N SER A 252 2.53 -22.21 4.54
CA SER A 252 3.35 -22.90 5.54
C SER A 252 4.83 -23.05 5.15
N LYS A 253 5.21 -22.71 3.91
CA LYS A 253 6.61 -22.80 3.48
C LYS A 253 7.49 -21.85 4.29
N PRO A 254 8.73 -22.24 4.66
CA PRO A 254 9.58 -21.42 5.52
C PRO A 254 9.78 -19.98 5.02
N LEU A 255 10.03 -19.80 3.72
CA LEU A 255 10.23 -18.47 3.14
C LEU A 255 8.96 -17.63 3.08
N VAL A 256 7.80 -18.24 2.79
CA VAL A 256 6.51 -17.54 2.74
C VAL A 256 6.06 -17.13 4.13
N SER A 257 6.21 -18.02 5.12
CA SER A 257 5.89 -17.70 6.52
C SER A 257 6.78 -16.59 7.11
N SER A 258 7.97 -16.38 6.55
CA SER A 258 8.94 -15.36 6.97
C SER A 258 9.12 -14.26 5.91
N MET A 259 8.10 -14.05 5.06
CA MET A 259 8.18 -13.16 3.91
C MET A 259 8.42 -11.69 4.28
N GLY A 260 7.88 -11.23 5.43
CA GLY A 260 8.12 -9.87 5.91
C GLY A 260 9.62 -9.57 6.08
N PRO A 261 10.33 -10.26 6.99
CA PRO A 261 11.77 -10.14 7.13
C PRO A 261 12.54 -10.38 5.82
N LEU A 262 12.12 -11.34 5.01
CA LEU A 262 12.76 -11.66 3.73
C LEU A 262 12.70 -10.50 2.74
N SER A 263 11.53 -9.84 2.62
CA SER A 263 11.34 -8.69 1.77
C SER A 263 12.17 -7.48 2.24
N SER A 264 12.27 -7.26 3.55
CA SER A 264 13.12 -6.23 4.14
C SER A 264 14.61 -6.50 3.91
N LEU A 265 15.04 -7.76 4.03
CA LEU A 265 16.42 -8.15 3.72
C LEU A 265 16.71 -7.96 2.22
N THR A 266 15.77 -8.33 1.35
CA THR A 266 15.91 -8.16 -0.11
C THR A 266 16.00 -6.67 -0.48
N ALA A 267 15.18 -5.82 0.15
CA ALA A 267 15.26 -4.38 0.02
C ALA A 267 16.64 -3.84 0.45
N TYR A 268 17.14 -4.28 1.60
CA TYR A 268 18.49 -3.92 2.05
C TYR A 268 19.58 -4.37 1.06
N VAL A 269 19.46 -5.58 0.51
CA VAL A 269 20.40 -6.06 -0.52
C VAL A 269 20.38 -5.15 -1.74
N ILE A 270 19.20 -4.77 -2.25
CA ILE A 270 19.05 -3.85 -3.39
C ILE A 270 19.67 -2.49 -3.11
N GLU A 271 19.53 -1.98 -1.90
CA GLU A 271 20.14 -0.71 -1.48
C GLU A 271 21.68 -0.73 -1.52
N ASN A 272 22.28 -1.92 -1.36
CA ASN A 272 23.74 -2.11 -1.29
C ASN A 272 24.35 -2.77 -2.53
N VAL A 273 23.55 -3.06 -3.56
CA VAL A 273 24.01 -3.52 -4.88
C VAL A 273 24.86 -2.43 -5.55
N ARG A 274 26.00 -2.83 -6.09
CA ARG A 274 26.97 -1.93 -6.75
C ARG A 274 26.71 -1.82 -8.23
N ASP A 275 26.29 -2.91 -8.89
CA ASP A 275 25.94 -2.89 -10.31
C ASP A 275 24.46 -2.46 -10.52
N PRO A 276 24.18 -1.26 -11.04
CA PRO A 276 22.82 -0.78 -11.25
C PRO A 276 22.01 -1.66 -12.20
N ARG A 277 22.66 -2.43 -13.09
CA ARG A 277 21.98 -3.33 -14.03
C ARG A 277 21.22 -4.44 -13.31
N LYS A 278 21.72 -4.88 -12.17
CA LYS A 278 21.04 -5.89 -11.33
C LYS A 278 19.72 -5.38 -10.77
N ILE A 279 19.60 -4.08 -10.50
CA ILE A 279 18.34 -3.47 -10.07
C ILE A 279 17.30 -3.50 -11.20
N ILE A 280 17.73 -3.33 -12.45
CA ILE A 280 16.87 -3.45 -13.63
C ILE A 280 16.40 -4.91 -13.79
N GLU A 281 17.30 -5.89 -13.69
CA GLU A 281 16.97 -7.33 -13.75
C GLU A 281 15.94 -7.72 -12.67
N VAL A 282 16.13 -7.23 -11.43
CA VAL A 282 15.17 -7.43 -10.32
C VAL A 282 13.78 -6.93 -10.70
N GLN A 283 13.71 -5.74 -11.27
CA GLN A 283 12.44 -5.14 -11.63
C GLN A 283 11.75 -5.90 -12.76
N GLU A 284 12.49 -6.36 -13.77
CA GLU A 284 11.95 -7.20 -14.84
C GLU A 284 11.39 -8.51 -14.29
N ARG A 285 12.11 -9.14 -13.36
CA ARG A 285 11.64 -10.37 -12.70
C ARG A 285 10.34 -10.16 -11.92
N LEU A 286 10.21 -9.04 -11.20
CA LEU A 286 8.98 -8.67 -10.49
C LEU A 286 7.83 -8.33 -11.45
N LEU A 287 8.12 -7.67 -12.57
CA LEU A 287 7.12 -7.38 -13.59
C LEU A 287 6.57 -8.66 -14.22
N ASP A 288 7.44 -9.61 -14.57
CA ASP A 288 7.03 -10.91 -15.10
C ASP A 288 6.19 -11.71 -14.10
N PHE A 289 6.58 -11.69 -12.83
CA PHE A 289 5.83 -12.34 -11.76
C PHE A 289 4.44 -11.72 -11.60
N THR A 290 4.35 -10.40 -11.46
CA THR A 290 3.06 -9.72 -11.24
C THR A 290 2.16 -9.77 -12.46
N SER A 291 2.72 -9.75 -13.68
CA SER A 291 1.95 -9.94 -14.92
C SER A 291 1.32 -11.33 -14.97
N ARG A 292 2.08 -12.38 -14.60
CA ARG A 292 1.56 -13.74 -14.49
C ARG A 292 0.51 -13.87 -13.38
N LEU A 293 0.73 -13.25 -12.23
CA LEU A 293 -0.24 -13.22 -11.13
C LEU A 293 -1.56 -12.58 -11.56
N HIS A 294 -1.49 -11.42 -12.22
CA HIS A 294 -2.66 -10.71 -12.75
C HIS A 294 -3.40 -11.54 -13.80
N ALA A 295 -2.69 -12.10 -14.78
CA ALA A 295 -3.30 -12.95 -15.80
C ALA A 295 -3.95 -14.22 -15.21
N SER A 296 -3.37 -14.77 -14.14
CA SER A 296 -3.95 -15.90 -13.41
C SER A 296 -5.25 -15.51 -12.72
N TRP A 297 -5.26 -14.34 -12.07
CA TRP A 297 -6.46 -13.82 -11.41
C TRP A 297 -7.57 -13.52 -12.41
N GLN A 298 -7.24 -12.89 -13.55
CA GLN A 298 -8.20 -12.57 -14.62
C GLN A 298 -8.93 -13.79 -15.17
N ARG A 299 -8.32 -14.97 -15.14
CA ARG A 299 -8.93 -16.22 -15.61
C ARG A 299 -9.72 -16.96 -14.54
N ASN A 300 -9.70 -16.47 -13.30
CA ASN A 300 -10.31 -17.13 -12.17
C ASN A 300 -11.76 -16.65 -12.01
N LYS A 301 -12.71 -17.59 -11.86
CA LYS A 301 -14.13 -17.26 -11.61
C LYS A 301 -14.36 -16.32 -10.42
N LEU A 302 -13.51 -16.38 -9.39
CA LEU A 302 -13.61 -15.48 -8.23
C LEU A 302 -13.33 -14.00 -8.59
N SER A 303 -12.68 -13.73 -9.73
CA SER A 303 -12.48 -12.37 -10.22
C SER A 303 -13.72 -11.75 -10.88
N GLU A 304 -14.74 -12.56 -11.17
CA GLU A 304 -16.03 -12.14 -11.70
C GLU A 304 -16.94 -11.56 -10.61
N VAL A 305 -16.60 -11.77 -9.33
CA VAL A 305 -17.39 -11.30 -8.18
C VAL A 305 -16.82 -9.97 -7.67
N ASP A 306 -17.68 -8.95 -7.64
CA ASP A 306 -17.35 -7.65 -7.08
C ASP A 306 -17.18 -7.74 -5.55
N PRO A 307 -16.20 -7.05 -4.93
CA PRO A 307 -16.04 -7.03 -3.48
C PRO A 307 -17.32 -6.69 -2.69
N SER A 308 -18.18 -5.83 -3.25
CA SER A 308 -19.45 -5.44 -2.61
C SER A 308 -20.52 -6.55 -2.64
N GLU A 309 -20.35 -7.57 -3.49
CA GLU A 309 -21.34 -8.62 -3.74
C GLU A 309 -20.88 -10.01 -3.29
N GLU A 310 -19.71 -10.12 -2.64
CA GLU A 310 -19.12 -11.40 -2.26
C GLU A 310 -20.06 -12.28 -1.42
N ARG A 311 -20.81 -11.70 -0.48
CA ARG A 311 -21.77 -12.45 0.33
C ARG A 311 -23.01 -12.92 -0.44
N ALA A 312 -23.30 -12.31 -1.59
CA ALA A 312 -24.43 -12.67 -2.43
C ALA A 312 -24.06 -13.80 -3.42
N TYR A 313 -22.82 -13.80 -3.92
CA TYR A 313 -22.37 -14.73 -4.96
C TYR A 313 -21.36 -15.78 -4.49
N LEU A 314 -20.88 -15.77 -3.24
CA LEU A 314 -20.01 -16.80 -2.68
C LEU A 314 -20.71 -17.56 -1.56
N THR A 315 -20.43 -18.86 -1.43
CA THR A 315 -20.92 -19.65 -0.28
C THR A 315 -20.32 -19.17 1.03
N LEU A 316 -21.02 -19.38 2.15
CA LEU A 316 -20.51 -19.03 3.49
C LEU A 316 -19.16 -19.70 3.80
N GLU A 317 -18.98 -20.96 3.40
CA GLU A 317 -17.69 -21.63 3.54
C GLU A 317 -16.58 -20.90 2.76
N THR A 318 -16.88 -20.43 1.55
CA THR A 318 -15.92 -19.69 0.74
C THR A 318 -15.55 -18.36 1.40
N VAL A 319 -16.55 -17.57 1.81
CA VAL A 319 -16.36 -16.25 2.43
C VAL A 319 -15.60 -16.33 3.74
N ASP A 320 -15.94 -17.28 4.61
CA ASP A 320 -15.43 -17.32 5.98
C ASP A 320 -14.14 -18.16 6.13
N VAL A 321 -13.87 -19.10 5.22
CA VAL A 321 -12.77 -20.06 5.36
C VAL A 321 -11.75 -19.96 4.24
N THR A 322 -12.14 -20.19 2.98
CA THR A 322 -11.15 -20.39 1.91
C THR A 322 -10.63 -19.08 1.32
N PHE A 323 -11.53 -18.13 1.07
CA PHE A 323 -11.22 -16.83 0.50
C PHE A 323 -10.30 -15.96 1.39
N PRO A 324 -10.48 -15.88 2.73
CA PRO A 324 -9.59 -15.11 3.59
C PRO A 324 -8.13 -15.59 3.56
N VAL A 325 -7.91 -16.90 3.47
CA VAL A 325 -6.55 -17.48 3.40
C VAL A 325 -5.87 -17.13 2.08
N LEU A 326 -6.60 -17.23 0.97
CA LEU A 326 -6.12 -16.77 -0.34
C LEU A 326 -5.73 -15.29 -0.28
N TRP A 327 -6.61 -14.46 0.28
CA TRP A 327 -6.35 -13.02 0.35
C TRP A 327 -5.18 -12.68 1.26
N GLN A 328 -4.98 -13.44 2.34
CA GLN A 328 -3.81 -13.28 3.19
C GLN A 328 -2.50 -13.61 2.45
N ALA A 329 -2.49 -14.66 1.62
CA ALA A 329 -1.34 -14.99 0.79
C ALA A 329 -1.04 -13.88 -0.24
N LEU A 330 -2.07 -13.39 -0.93
CA LEU A 330 -1.96 -12.31 -1.92
C LEU A 330 -1.50 -10.99 -1.28
N LYS A 331 -2.07 -10.60 -0.14
CA LYS A 331 -1.63 -9.42 0.62
C LYS A 331 -0.16 -9.53 1.01
N THR A 332 0.27 -10.68 1.54
CA THR A 332 1.66 -10.90 1.94
C THR A 332 2.62 -10.79 0.74
N ALA A 333 2.22 -11.28 -0.44
CA ALA A 333 2.98 -11.11 -1.67
C ALA A 333 3.04 -9.63 -2.09
N MET A 334 1.89 -8.94 -2.11
CA MET A 334 1.79 -7.53 -2.46
C MET A 334 2.67 -6.66 -1.55
N PHE A 335 2.62 -6.84 -0.23
CA PHE A 335 3.47 -6.10 0.71
C PHE A 335 4.96 -6.33 0.42
N ALA A 336 5.37 -7.57 0.19
CA ALA A 336 6.76 -7.90 -0.13
C ALA A 336 7.23 -7.21 -1.42
N ILE A 337 6.43 -7.26 -2.49
CA ILE A 337 6.73 -6.61 -3.76
C ILE A 337 6.90 -5.10 -3.58
N VAL A 338 5.98 -4.45 -2.85
CA VAL A 338 6.04 -2.99 -2.66
C VAL A 338 7.23 -2.58 -1.79
N VAL A 339 7.60 -3.37 -0.76
CA VAL A 339 8.82 -3.12 0.03
C VAL A 339 10.06 -3.19 -0.87
N ILE A 340 10.12 -4.17 -1.77
CA ILE A 340 11.21 -4.29 -2.74
C ILE A 340 11.20 -3.11 -3.73
N LEU A 341 10.03 -2.75 -4.28
CA LEU A 341 9.89 -1.61 -5.18
C LEU A 341 10.29 -0.28 -4.52
N ARG A 342 10.01 -0.11 -3.22
CA ARG A 342 10.45 1.07 -2.47
C ARG A 342 11.98 1.20 -2.49
N ALA A 343 12.71 0.11 -2.29
CA ALA A 343 14.17 0.12 -2.39
C ALA A 343 14.65 0.43 -3.82
N VAL A 344 14.02 -0.16 -4.84
CA VAL A 344 14.33 0.09 -6.26
C VAL A 344 14.13 1.56 -6.64
N VAL A 345 12.96 2.13 -6.33
CA VAL A 345 12.64 3.54 -6.61
C VAL A 345 13.52 4.47 -5.76
N GLY A 346 13.78 4.13 -4.50
CA GLY A 346 14.70 4.86 -3.64
C GLY A 346 16.13 4.91 -4.21
N ARG A 347 16.66 3.78 -4.72
CA ARG A 347 17.95 3.75 -5.41
C ARG A 347 17.93 4.58 -6.69
N THR A 348 16.81 4.62 -7.41
CA THR A 348 16.66 5.44 -8.62
C THR A 348 16.78 6.95 -8.34
N LEU A 349 16.41 7.40 -7.15
CA LEU A 349 16.58 8.81 -6.75
C LEU A 349 18.03 9.18 -6.41
N ILE A 350 18.84 8.21 -5.97
CA ILE A 350 20.16 8.47 -5.39
C ILE A 350 21.29 8.10 -6.37
N ASP A 351 21.11 7.03 -7.14
CA ASP A 351 22.13 6.52 -8.06
C ASP A 351 22.14 7.32 -9.38
N PRO A 352 23.25 7.97 -9.75
CA PRO A 352 23.31 8.78 -10.98
C PRO A 352 23.03 7.98 -12.26
N VAL A 353 23.38 6.69 -12.30
CA VAL A 353 23.16 5.84 -13.48
C VAL A 353 21.68 5.49 -13.61
N LEU A 354 21.01 5.18 -12.49
CA LEU A 354 19.58 4.89 -12.50
C LEU A 354 18.73 6.15 -12.69
N ALA A 355 19.17 7.29 -12.17
CA ALA A 355 18.50 8.58 -12.27
C ALA A 355 18.55 9.18 -13.69
N ALA A 356 19.47 8.71 -14.54
CA ALA A 356 19.63 9.22 -15.89
C ALA A 356 18.48 8.79 -16.83
N TYR A 357 18.11 9.67 -17.76
CA TYR A 357 17.26 9.31 -18.90
C TYR A 357 18.05 8.42 -19.88
N PRO A 358 17.46 7.35 -20.45
CA PRO A 358 16.07 6.88 -20.34
C PRO A 358 15.82 5.87 -19.21
N VAL A 359 16.85 5.52 -18.42
CA VAL A 359 16.80 4.46 -17.40
C VAL A 359 15.76 4.77 -16.33
N ALA A 360 15.77 5.99 -15.78
CA ALA A 360 14.82 6.41 -14.74
C ALA A 360 13.36 6.25 -15.18
N SER A 361 13.04 6.74 -16.39
CA SER A 361 11.70 6.64 -16.98
C SER A 361 11.28 5.17 -17.13
N SER A 362 12.16 4.33 -17.67
CA SER A 362 11.90 2.90 -17.83
C SER A 362 11.65 2.20 -16.49
N ILE A 363 12.40 2.59 -15.44
CA ILE A 363 12.22 2.02 -14.11
C ILE A 363 10.86 2.43 -13.54
N VAL A 364 10.53 3.71 -13.50
CA VAL A 364 9.27 4.14 -12.88
C VAL A 364 8.04 3.66 -13.65
N ARG A 365 8.13 3.56 -14.98
CA ARG A 365 7.08 2.95 -15.80
C ARG A 365 6.83 1.50 -15.43
N ARG A 366 7.89 0.69 -15.29
CA ARG A 366 7.76 -0.71 -14.84
C ARG A 366 7.23 -0.80 -13.41
N ALA A 367 7.61 0.12 -12.51
CA ALA A 367 7.09 0.16 -11.15
C ALA A 367 5.58 0.41 -11.15
N LEU A 368 5.09 1.38 -11.92
CA LEU A 368 3.65 1.66 -12.07
C LEU A 368 2.91 0.47 -12.71
N MET A 369 3.50 -0.22 -13.69
CA MET A 369 2.95 -1.46 -14.25
C MET A 369 2.85 -2.58 -13.21
N ILE A 370 3.85 -2.75 -12.34
CA ILE A 370 3.80 -3.71 -11.25
C ILE A 370 2.66 -3.36 -10.27
N LEU A 371 2.52 -2.08 -9.89
CA LEU A 371 1.43 -1.62 -9.04
C LEU A 371 0.06 -1.86 -9.69
N ARG A 372 -0.08 -1.58 -10.99
CA ARG A 372 -1.28 -1.88 -11.77
C ARG A 372 -1.65 -3.36 -11.71
N ASN A 373 -0.67 -4.24 -11.93
CA ASN A 373 -0.89 -5.68 -11.97
C ASN A 373 -1.39 -6.25 -10.63
N ILE A 374 -0.96 -5.66 -9.51
CA ILE A 374 -1.38 -6.04 -8.15
C ILE A 374 -2.52 -5.18 -7.60
N TYR A 375 -3.09 -4.28 -8.42
CA TYR A 375 -4.05 -3.30 -7.94
C TYR A 375 -5.35 -3.93 -7.41
N PHE A 376 -5.76 -5.06 -8.00
CA PHE A 376 -6.90 -5.85 -7.52
C PHE A 376 -6.73 -6.33 -6.07
N ILE A 377 -5.48 -6.40 -5.58
CA ILE A 377 -5.15 -6.72 -4.19
C ILE A 377 -5.21 -5.45 -3.34
N SER A 378 -4.52 -4.39 -3.78
CA SER A 378 -4.37 -3.16 -2.99
C SER A 378 -5.67 -2.37 -2.85
N SER A 379 -6.56 -2.39 -3.85
CA SER A 379 -7.84 -1.67 -3.80
C SER A 379 -8.72 -2.12 -2.63
N ARG A 380 -8.58 -3.37 -2.18
CA ARG A 380 -9.36 -3.92 -1.07
C ARG A 380 -8.84 -3.56 0.32
N LEU A 381 -7.70 -2.85 0.42
CA LEU A 381 -7.12 -2.41 1.70
C LEU A 381 -7.69 -1.05 2.16
N GLY A 382 -8.54 -0.41 1.35
CA GLY A 382 -9.14 0.90 1.61
C GLY A 382 -8.13 2.06 1.51
N SER A 383 -8.55 3.24 1.97
CA SER A 383 -7.78 4.49 1.95
C SER A 383 -6.48 4.48 2.77
N ASN A 384 -6.22 3.41 3.53
CA ASN A 384 -4.98 3.18 4.28
C ASN A 384 -3.92 2.43 3.44
N SER A 385 -3.63 2.93 2.23
CA SER A 385 -2.44 2.46 1.53
C SER A 385 -1.22 2.75 2.40
N PHE A 386 -0.49 1.71 2.80
CA PHE A 386 0.69 1.85 3.64
C PHE A 386 1.74 2.73 2.96
N SER A 387 2.50 3.49 3.75
CA SER A 387 3.38 4.57 3.28
C SER A 387 4.37 4.17 2.18
N ALA A 388 4.80 2.91 2.13
CA ALA A 388 5.68 2.43 1.06
C ALA A 388 4.97 2.34 -0.30
N TYR A 389 3.69 1.99 -0.35
CA TYR A 389 2.89 2.02 -1.59
C TYR A 389 2.78 3.46 -2.11
N THR A 390 2.38 4.39 -1.24
CA THR A 390 2.25 5.81 -1.58
C THR A 390 3.57 6.40 -2.07
N PHE A 391 4.68 6.07 -1.42
CA PHE A 391 6.02 6.46 -1.86
C PHE A 391 6.32 5.95 -3.28
N VAL A 392 6.18 4.63 -3.52
CA VAL A 392 6.47 4.06 -4.84
C VAL A 392 5.59 4.70 -5.92
N PHE A 393 4.29 4.86 -5.65
CA PHE A 393 3.34 5.44 -6.59
C PHE A 393 3.68 6.90 -6.89
N LEU A 394 3.66 7.80 -5.89
CA LEU A 394 3.84 9.23 -6.12
C LEU A 394 5.25 9.58 -6.61
N THR A 395 6.30 8.91 -6.13
CA THR A 395 7.66 9.15 -6.64
C THR A 395 7.81 8.66 -8.08
N SER A 396 7.16 7.56 -8.46
CA SER A 396 7.17 7.10 -9.85
C SER A 396 6.45 8.08 -10.78
N ILE A 397 5.32 8.62 -10.34
CA ILE A 397 4.59 9.68 -11.04
C ILE A 397 5.46 10.94 -11.18
N ASP A 398 6.06 11.44 -10.10
CA ASP A 398 6.90 12.64 -10.13
C ASP A 398 8.07 12.53 -11.12
N ILE A 399 8.79 11.40 -11.11
CA ILE A 399 9.87 11.15 -12.07
C ILE A 399 9.32 11.08 -13.49
N LEU A 400 8.21 10.36 -13.72
CA LEU A 400 7.65 10.18 -15.06
C LEU A 400 7.08 11.48 -15.63
N SER A 401 6.48 12.34 -14.81
CA SER A 401 5.93 13.65 -15.20
C SER A 401 7.00 14.60 -15.76
N ARG A 402 8.28 14.38 -15.47
CA ARG A 402 9.37 15.15 -16.10
C ARG A 402 9.56 14.83 -17.58
N TYR A 403 8.97 13.74 -18.07
CA TYR A 403 9.12 13.24 -19.43
C TYR A 403 7.75 13.12 -20.13
N PRO A 404 7.18 14.22 -20.66
CA PRO A 404 5.82 14.25 -21.22
C PRO A 404 5.50 13.15 -22.25
N ILE A 405 6.45 12.85 -23.14
CA ILE A 405 6.29 11.80 -24.16
C ILE A 405 6.14 10.43 -23.50
N GLU A 406 6.99 10.13 -22.52
CA GLU A 406 6.96 8.86 -21.80
C GLU A 406 5.72 8.74 -20.89
N SER A 407 5.27 9.85 -20.30
CA SER A 407 4.00 9.89 -19.54
C SER A 407 2.82 9.51 -20.44
N ARG A 408 2.73 10.12 -21.62
CA ARG A 408 1.69 9.83 -22.62
C ARG A 408 1.77 8.38 -23.09
N ASP A 409 2.96 7.91 -23.43
CA ASP A 409 3.15 6.56 -23.96
C ASP A 409 2.87 5.49 -22.87
N PHE A 410 3.17 5.79 -21.61
CA PHE A 410 2.74 4.97 -20.48
C PHE A 410 1.22 4.92 -20.36
N LEU A 411 0.51 6.06 -20.34
CA LEU A 411 -0.96 6.06 -20.27
C LEU A 411 -1.58 5.28 -21.44
N LYS A 412 -1.06 5.45 -22.66
CA LYS A 412 -1.49 4.65 -23.81
C LYS A 412 -1.27 3.15 -23.61
N SER A 413 -0.17 2.75 -22.97
CA SER A 413 0.13 1.33 -22.71
C SER A 413 -0.82 0.67 -21.70
N ILE A 414 -1.44 1.45 -20.81
CA ILE A 414 -2.39 0.96 -19.81
C ILE A 414 -3.84 1.34 -20.11
N TYR A 415 -4.10 1.95 -21.26
CA TYR A 415 -5.41 2.46 -21.63
C TYR A 415 -6.47 1.34 -21.66
N PRO A 416 -7.66 1.54 -21.08
CA PRO A 416 -8.72 0.53 -21.10
C PRO A 416 -9.18 0.18 -22.51
N GLN A 417 -9.45 -1.11 -22.73
CA GLN A 417 -9.88 -1.62 -24.05
C GLN A 417 -11.29 -1.14 -24.45
N HIS A 418 -12.16 -0.90 -23.46
CA HIS A 418 -13.56 -0.52 -23.65
C HIS A 418 -13.81 0.96 -23.27
N ALA A 419 -12.83 1.84 -23.48
CA ALA A 419 -12.97 3.25 -23.13
C ALA A 419 -14.22 3.88 -23.78
N GLY A 420 -14.95 4.68 -23.02
CA GLY A 420 -16.25 5.23 -23.42
C GLY A 420 -17.46 4.38 -23.03
N GLN A 421 -17.26 3.21 -22.44
CA GLN A 421 -18.32 2.39 -21.82
C GLN A 421 -17.84 1.84 -20.47
N ILE A 422 -18.78 1.57 -19.57
CA ILE A 422 -18.47 0.92 -18.29
C ILE A 422 -18.35 -0.59 -18.53
N PRO A 423 -17.19 -1.22 -18.25
CA PRO A 423 -17.03 -2.66 -18.38
C PRO A 423 -17.97 -3.44 -17.46
N SER A 424 -18.45 -4.59 -17.92
CA SER A 424 -19.27 -5.49 -17.09
C SER A 424 -18.43 -6.24 -16.04
N HIS A 425 -17.19 -6.57 -16.38
CA HIS A 425 -16.33 -7.41 -15.53
C HIS A 425 -15.68 -6.59 -14.39
N PRO A 426 -15.82 -6.98 -13.10
CA PRO A 426 -15.29 -6.21 -11.96
C PRO A 426 -13.79 -5.93 -12.02
N LEU A 427 -12.98 -6.92 -12.43
CA LEU A 427 -11.54 -6.70 -12.64
C LEU A 427 -11.22 -5.60 -13.67
N GLN A 428 -12.00 -5.47 -14.76
CA GLN A 428 -11.77 -4.40 -15.74
C GLN A 428 -12.12 -3.04 -15.14
N ARG A 429 -13.23 -2.95 -14.38
CA ARG A 429 -13.59 -1.75 -13.62
C ARG A 429 -12.50 -1.36 -12.60
N ASN A 430 -11.88 -2.35 -11.95
CA ASN A 430 -10.74 -2.12 -11.05
C ASN A 430 -9.51 -1.57 -11.78
N LEU A 431 -9.26 -2.00 -13.03
CA LEU A 431 -8.20 -1.42 -13.85
C LEU A 431 -8.54 0.00 -14.32
N ASP A 432 -9.80 0.29 -14.62
CA ASP A 432 -10.27 1.65 -14.91
C ASP A 432 -10.06 2.57 -13.69
N LEU A 433 -10.35 2.07 -12.48
CA LEU A 433 -10.07 2.80 -11.23
C LEU A 433 -8.58 3.14 -11.09
N PHE A 434 -7.69 2.15 -11.30
CA PHE A 434 -6.24 2.39 -11.27
C PHE A 434 -5.84 3.44 -12.32
N TYR A 435 -6.39 3.30 -13.53
CA TYR A 435 -6.09 4.20 -14.63
C TYR A 435 -6.52 5.63 -14.31
N LEU A 436 -7.76 5.86 -13.84
CA LEU A 436 -8.28 7.19 -13.53
C LEU A 436 -7.42 7.87 -12.45
N ASN A 437 -7.18 7.18 -11.33
CA ASN A 437 -6.32 7.65 -10.24
C ASN A 437 -4.89 7.99 -10.72
N THR A 438 -4.36 7.23 -11.67
CA THR A 438 -3.03 7.46 -12.24
C THR A 438 -3.04 8.64 -13.22
N SER A 439 -4.05 8.68 -14.09
CA SER A 439 -4.17 9.67 -15.17
C SER A 439 -4.45 11.08 -14.65
N GLU A 440 -5.14 11.20 -13.51
CA GLU A 440 -5.37 12.46 -12.79
C GLU A 440 -4.07 13.23 -12.51
N GLN A 441 -2.94 12.54 -12.38
CA GLN A 441 -1.66 13.15 -12.01
C GLN A 441 -0.89 13.77 -13.21
N PHE A 442 -1.34 13.54 -14.45
CA PHE A 442 -0.64 13.96 -15.66
C PHE A 442 -1.23 15.14 -16.47
N PRO A 443 -2.41 15.74 -16.19
CA PRO A 443 -2.94 16.81 -17.04
C PRO A 443 -1.99 17.99 -17.28
N LEU A 444 -1.16 18.35 -16.28
CA LEU A 444 -0.20 19.44 -16.39
C LEU A 444 0.94 19.18 -17.39
N VAL A 445 1.21 17.92 -17.75
CA VAL A 445 2.30 17.56 -18.67
C VAL A 445 1.80 17.03 -20.01
N LEU A 446 0.51 16.69 -20.11
CA LEU A 446 -0.12 16.24 -21.34
C LEU A 446 -0.51 17.41 -22.24
N SER A 447 -0.64 17.11 -23.55
CA SER A 447 -1.26 18.01 -24.51
C SER A 447 -2.78 18.02 -24.33
N HIS A 448 -3.47 19.08 -24.77
CA HIS A 448 -4.93 19.17 -24.71
C HIS A 448 -5.62 17.99 -25.42
N ALA A 449 -5.09 17.56 -26.57
CA ALA A 449 -5.62 16.43 -27.34
C ALA A 449 -5.43 15.09 -26.60
N ASP A 450 -4.29 14.92 -25.92
CA ASP A 450 -4.05 13.75 -25.07
C ASP A 450 -4.93 13.78 -23.83
N SER A 451 -5.11 14.93 -23.14
CA SER A 451 -6.03 15.04 -22.01
C SER A 451 -7.48 14.69 -22.38
N GLU A 452 -7.94 15.14 -23.54
CA GLU A 452 -9.27 14.79 -24.04
C GLU A 452 -9.39 13.28 -24.34
N SER A 453 -8.50 12.75 -25.19
CA SER A 453 -8.60 11.36 -25.65
C SER A 453 -8.29 10.32 -24.56
N LEU A 454 -7.34 10.62 -23.66
CA LEU A 454 -6.86 9.68 -22.65
C LEU A 454 -7.60 9.78 -21.32
N ILE A 455 -8.20 10.93 -20.98
CA ILE A 455 -8.84 11.13 -19.67
C ILE A 455 -10.34 11.40 -19.80
N VAL A 456 -10.72 12.45 -20.54
CA VAL A 456 -12.12 12.90 -20.64
C VAL A 456 -13.02 11.78 -21.19
N VAL A 457 -12.60 11.13 -22.29
CA VAL A 457 -13.38 10.05 -22.92
C VAL A 457 -13.63 8.89 -21.96
N LEU A 458 -12.63 8.53 -21.15
CA LEU A 458 -12.75 7.42 -20.21
C LEU A 458 -13.57 7.80 -18.97
N ALA A 459 -13.43 9.03 -18.45
CA ALA A 459 -14.15 9.48 -17.27
C ALA A 459 -15.65 9.69 -17.55
N SER A 460 -16.01 10.12 -18.76
CA SER A 460 -17.38 10.54 -19.11
C SER A 460 -18.50 9.53 -18.79
N PRO A 461 -18.38 8.22 -19.07
CA PRO A 461 -19.41 7.23 -18.75
C PRO A 461 -19.64 7.08 -17.24
N TYR A 462 -18.60 7.27 -16.44
CA TYR A 462 -18.67 7.17 -14.99
C TYR A 462 -19.27 8.41 -14.35
N LEU A 463 -19.37 9.54 -15.06
CA LEU A 463 -19.99 10.78 -14.57
C LEU A 463 -21.51 10.83 -14.82
N ASP A 464 -22.11 9.79 -15.43
CA ASP A 464 -23.55 9.72 -15.62
C ASP A 464 -24.25 9.64 -14.24
N PRO A 465 -25.16 10.57 -13.90
CA PRO A 465 -25.93 10.53 -12.66
C PRO A 465 -26.77 9.25 -12.47
N ARG A 466 -27.02 8.50 -13.56
CA ARG A 466 -27.74 7.21 -13.54
C ARG A 466 -26.80 6.02 -13.31
N ALA A 467 -25.51 6.23 -13.17
CA ALA A 467 -24.55 5.18 -12.92
C ALA A 467 -24.85 4.44 -11.61
N ASP A 468 -24.47 3.16 -11.58
CA ASP A 468 -24.68 2.29 -10.43
C ASP A 468 -23.90 2.82 -9.21
N LYS A 469 -24.60 3.00 -8.08
CA LYS A 469 -24.02 3.50 -6.82
C LYS A 469 -22.89 2.61 -6.27
N ARG A 470 -22.84 1.35 -6.69
CA ARG A 470 -21.75 0.42 -6.34
C ARG A 470 -20.42 0.83 -6.98
N LEU A 471 -20.44 1.70 -7.98
CA LEU A 471 -19.25 2.24 -8.65
C LEU A 471 -18.70 3.50 -7.97
N GLY A 472 -19.07 3.77 -6.71
CA GLY A 472 -18.72 5.00 -5.99
C GLY A 472 -17.24 5.39 -6.07
N GLU A 473 -16.32 4.46 -5.85
CA GLU A 473 -14.87 4.75 -5.91
C GLU A 473 -14.42 5.18 -7.33
N ILE A 474 -14.97 4.57 -8.37
CA ILE A 474 -14.63 4.88 -9.77
C ILE A 474 -15.28 6.19 -10.19
N PHE A 475 -16.51 6.42 -9.73
CA PHE A 475 -17.22 7.68 -9.90
C PHE A 475 -16.42 8.84 -9.29
N GLU A 476 -15.89 8.68 -8.07
CA GLU A 476 -15.04 9.66 -7.41
C GLU A 476 -13.72 9.87 -8.18
N ALA A 477 -13.04 8.80 -8.59
CA ALA A 477 -11.82 8.90 -9.40
C ALA A 477 -12.06 9.60 -10.74
N ALA A 478 -13.22 9.38 -11.38
CA ALA A 478 -13.61 10.05 -12.62
C ALA A 478 -13.83 11.55 -12.41
N HIS A 479 -14.45 11.94 -11.29
CA HIS A 479 -14.61 13.34 -10.89
C HIS A 479 -13.27 14.02 -10.66
N SER A 480 -12.37 13.38 -9.90
CA SER A 480 -11.03 13.92 -9.64
C SER A 480 -10.21 14.08 -10.91
N ALA A 481 -10.19 13.05 -11.78
CA ALA A 481 -9.50 13.11 -13.08
C ALA A 481 -10.07 14.21 -13.99
N MET A 482 -11.40 14.38 -14.03
CA MET A 482 -12.04 15.45 -14.81
C MET A 482 -11.66 16.83 -14.28
N LEU A 483 -11.74 17.05 -12.96
CA LEU A 483 -11.35 18.32 -12.35
C LEU A 483 -9.88 18.65 -12.60
N ALA A 484 -8.99 17.65 -12.55
CA ALA A 484 -7.57 17.84 -12.85
C ALA A 484 -7.34 18.27 -14.31
N VAL A 485 -8.10 17.71 -15.27
CA VAL A 485 -8.06 18.15 -16.68
C VAL A 485 -8.56 19.59 -16.83
N LEU A 486 -9.67 19.92 -16.18
CA LEU A 486 -10.28 21.25 -16.27
C LEU A 486 -9.42 22.34 -15.62
N ALA A 487 -8.69 21.99 -14.55
CA ALA A 487 -7.79 22.87 -13.82
C ALA A 487 -6.45 23.12 -14.53
N ALA A 488 -6.07 22.29 -15.49
CA ALA A 488 -4.82 22.44 -16.22
C ALA A 488 -4.84 23.71 -17.11
N PRO A 489 -3.92 24.69 -16.92
CA PRO A 489 -3.96 25.97 -17.63
C PRO A 489 -3.95 25.86 -19.16
N GLN A 490 -3.21 24.88 -19.71
CA GLN A 490 -3.14 24.62 -21.15
C GLN A 490 -4.45 24.13 -21.77
N ASN A 491 -5.40 23.67 -20.94
CA ASN A 491 -6.66 23.10 -21.39
C ASN A 491 -7.79 24.13 -21.46
N ALA A 492 -7.52 25.44 -21.36
CA ALA A 492 -8.55 26.48 -21.31
C ALA A 492 -9.68 26.33 -22.35
N GLN A 493 -9.35 26.07 -23.61
CA GLN A 493 -10.34 25.85 -24.68
C GLN A 493 -11.13 24.56 -24.52
N LEU A 494 -10.46 23.48 -24.08
CA LEU A 494 -11.06 22.19 -23.77
C LEU A 494 -12.04 22.33 -22.58
N THR A 495 -11.61 23.05 -21.54
CA THR A 495 -12.40 23.39 -20.36
C THR A 495 -13.67 24.15 -20.75
N ALA A 496 -13.56 25.23 -21.54
CA ALA A 496 -14.73 26.00 -22.00
C ALA A 496 -15.78 25.11 -22.70
N ARG A 497 -15.35 24.12 -23.48
CA ARG A 497 -16.25 23.19 -24.18
C ARG A 497 -16.88 22.14 -23.26
N ILE A 498 -16.13 21.60 -22.29
CA ILE A 498 -16.59 20.46 -21.45
C ILE A 498 -17.34 20.94 -20.21
N LEU A 499 -16.99 22.11 -19.67
CA LEU A 499 -17.51 22.61 -18.39
C LEU A 499 -19.04 22.60 -18.31
N PRO A 500 -19.81 23.01 -19.33
CA PRO A 500 -21.27 22.99 -19.25
C PRO A 500 -21.84 21.58 -19.06
N PHE A 501 -21.26 20.58 -19.75
CA PHE A 501 -21.66 19.17 -19.61
C PHE A 501 -21.29 18.62 -18.23
N TYR A 502 -20.08 18.93 -17.75
CA TYR A 502 -19.63 18.51 -16.43
C TYR A 502 -20.47 19.13 -15.31
N ALA A 503 -20.73 20.44 -15.37
CA ALA A 503 -21.58 21.14 -14.40
C ALA A 503 -22.98 20.53 -14.34
N LYS A 504 -23.60 20.27 -15.50
CA LYS A 504 -24.91 19.59 -15.56
C LYS A 504 -24.88 18.22 -14.87
N SER A 505 -23.82 17.44 -15.09
CA SER A 505 -23.63 16.12 -14.48
C SER A 505 -23.41 16.23 -12.97
N LEU A 506 -22.58 17.17 -12.52
CA LEU A 506 -22.34 17.47 -11.10
C LEU A 506 -23.63 17.83 -10.37
N PHE A 507 -24.42 18.73 -10.93
CA PHE A 507 -25.72 19.09 -10.38
C PHE A 507 -26.64 17.86 -10.34
N ALA A 508 -26.79 17.13 -11.44
CA ALA A 508 -27.69 15.98 -11.47
C ALA A 508 -27.29 14.84 -10.52
N SER A 509 -26.00 14.72 -10.17
CA SER A 509 -25.48 13.71 -9.24
C SER A 509 -25.69 14.04 -7.76
N PHE A 510 -25.90 15.31 -7.39
CA PHE A 510 -26.26 15.71 -6.02
C PHE A 510 -27.79 15.78 -5.88
N PRO A 511 -28.40 15.29 -4.78
CA PRO A 511 -27.80 14.70 -3.57
C PRO A 511 -27.68 13.16 -3.59
N THR A 512 -27.89 12.50 -4.72
CA THR A 512 -28.08 11.03 -4.76
C THR A 512 -26.79 10.21 -4.78
N ASN A 513 -25.77 10.69 -5.50
CA ASN A 513 -24.47 10.04 -5.71
C ASN A 513 -23.31 10.84 -5.13
N LEU A 514 -23.53 12.12 -4.79
CA LEU A 514 -22.54 12.98 -4.16
C LEU A 514 -22.98 13.38 -2.76
N SER A 515 -22.04 13.34 -1.81
CA SER A 515 -22.24 13.91 -0.50
C SER A 515 -22.29 15.46 -0.57
N PRO A 516 -22.92 16.13 0.41
CA PRO A 516 -22.91 17.59 0.50
C PRO A 516 -21.50 18.20 0.45
N ARG A 517 -20.50 17.51 1.01
CA ARG A 517 -19.11 17.98 1.00
C ARG A 517 -18.45 17.80 -0.35
N GLN A 518 -18.62 16.65 -0.98
CA GLN A 518 -18.09 16.38 -2.31
C GLN A 518 -18.66 17.37 -3.33
N PHE A 519 -19.97 17.64 -3.26
CA PHE A 519 -20.61 18.64 -4.10
C PHE A 519 -20.06 20.05 -3.86
N ARG A 520 -20.01 20.51 -2.60
CA ARG A 520 -19.46 21.83 -2.24
C ARG A 520 -18.01 21.99 -2.71
N PHE A 521 -17.17 20.98 -2.49
CA PHE A 521 -15.78 21.00 -2.91
C PHE A 521 -15.66 21.05 -4.44
N ALA A 522 -16.34 20.17 -5.15
CA ALA A 522 -16.30 20.13 -6.62
C ALA A 522 -16.82 21.44 -7.24
N PHE A 523 -17.90 22.01 -6.70
CA PHE A 523 -18.42 23.30 -7.19
C PHE A 523 -17.45 24.45 -6.90
N LYS A 524 -16.85 24.50 -5.70
CA LYS A 524 -15.80 25.49 -5.36
C LYS A 524 -14.63 25.39 -6.35
N SER A 525 -14.20 24.18 -6.71
CA SER A 525 -13.17 23.98 -7.73
C SER A 525 -13.61 24.49 -9.11
N LEU A 526 -14.87 24.26 -9.52
CA LEU A 526 -15.38 24.82 -10.78
C LEU A 526 -15.34 26.35 -10.79
N MET A 527 -15.74 26.97 -9.68
CA MET A 527 -15.71 28.42 -9.53
C MET A 527 -14.27 28.98 -9.61
N GLN A 528 -13.29 28.30 -9.01
CA GLN A 528 -11.88 28.64 -9.17
C GLN A 528 -11.39 28.50 -10.62
N ILE A 529 -11.87 27.48 -11.33
CA ILE A 529 -11.52 27.24 -12.73
C ILE A 529 -12.18 28.26 -13.65
N SER A 530 -13.38 28.74 -13.35
CA SER A 530 -14.11 29.72 -14.19
C SER A 530 -13.85 31.19 -13.82
N SER A 531 -13.12 31.47 -12.74
CA SER A 531 -12.87 32.83 -12.25
C SER A 531 -11.39 33.23 -12.39
N PRO A 532 -11.07 34.54 -12.42
CA PRO A 532 -9.68 35.00 -12.47
C PRO A 532 -8.88 34.50 -11.26
N PRO A 533 -7.59 34.12 -11.45
CA PRO A 533 -6.73 34.37 -12.60
C PRO A 533 -6.71 33.24 -13.66
N SER A 534 -7.72 32.37 -13.70
CA SER A 534 -7.69 31.22 -14.62
C SER A 534 -7.71 31.64 -16.11
N PRO A 535 -7.00 30.93 -17.00
CA PRO A 535 -7.07 31.20 -18.45
C PRO A 535 -8.47 30.96 -19.06
N ALA A 536 -9.26 30.06 -18.46
CA ALA A 536 -10.62 29.78 -18.92
C ALA A 536 -11.54 31.00 -18.68
N SER A 537 -11.35 31.70 -17.56
CA SER A 537 -12.10 32.92 -17.25
C SER A 537 -11.86 34.04 -18.26
N ALA A 538 -10.64 34.15 -18.80
CA ALA A 538 -10.33 35.12 -19.85
C ALA A 538 -11.02 34.80 -21.19
N SER A 539 -11.24 33.51 -21.48
CA SER A 539 -11.89 33.08 -22.73
C SER A 539 -13.42 33.17 -22.64
N GLU A 540 -13.98 32.85 -21.46
CA GLU A 540 -15.42 32.84 -21.20
C GLU A 540 -15.74 33.59 -19.89
N PRO A 541 -15.76 34.94 -19.90
CA PRO A 541 -15.90 35.74 -18.67
C PRO A 541 -17.22 35.56 -17.92
N MET A 542 -18.30 35.21 -18.62
CA MET A 542 -19.64 35.03 -18.04
C MET A 542 -19.86 33.65 -17.42
N LEU A 543 -18.88 32.75 -17.54
CA LEU A 543 -19.05 31.34 -17.15
C LEU A 543 -19.22 31.17 -15.63
N ALA A 544 -18.45 31.89 -14.83
CA ALA A 544 -18.55 31.88 -13.37
C ALA A 544 -19.93 32.35 -12.88
N GLU A 545 -20.41 33.46 -13.44
CA GLU A 545 -21.73 34.02 -13.12
C GLU A 545 -22.86 33.09 -13.56
N THR A 546 -22.73 32.49 -14.75
CA THR A 546 -23.70 31.51 -15.27
C THR A 546 -23.80 30.28 -14.34
N LEU A 547 -22.67 29.77 -13.83
CA LEU A 547 -22.65 28.65 -12.88
C LEU A 547 -23.33 29.02 -11.56
N LEU A 548 -23.12 30.24 -11.06
CA LEU A 548 -23.79 30.73 -9.86
C LEU A 548 -25.30 30.91 -10.08
N GLU A 549 -25.71 31.39 -11.25
CA GLU A 549 -27.12 31.52 -11.59
C GLU A 549 -27.81 30.15 -11.62
N PHE A 550 -27.17 29.13 -12.21
CA PHE A 550 -27.67 27.75 -12.14
C PHE A 550 -27.78 27.25 -10.69
N LEU A 551 -26.80 27.56 -9.84
CA LEU A 551 -26.81 27.19 -8.43
C LEU A 551 -27.96 27.88 -7.67
N ARG A 552 -28.15 29.18 -7.90
CA ARG A 552 -29.19 30.01 -7.29
C ARG A 552 -30.57 29.53 -7.71
N GLU A 553 -30.81 29.37 -9.00
CA GLU A 553 -32.08 28.88 -9.54
C GLU A 553 -32.43 27.52 -8.97
N ARG A 554 -31.45 26.60 -8.87
CA ARG A 554 -31.68 25.32 -8.21
C ARG A 554 -32.01 25.48 -6.73
N ALA A 555 -31.29 26.32 -5.99
CA ALA A 555 -31.50 26.54 -4.56
C ALA A 555 -32.91 27.09 -4.26
N LEU A 556 -33.45 27.95 -5.12
CA LEU A 556 -34.81 28.49 -5.01
C LEU A 556 -35.89 27.40 -5.12
N HIS A 557 -35.63 26.34 -5.89
CA HIS A 557 -36.57 25.26 -6.16
C HIS A 557 -36.24 23.95 -5.44
N ALA A 558 -35.15 23.92 -4.65
CA ALA A 558 -34.67 22.72 -4.00
C ALA A 558 -35.58 22.28 -2.83
N PRO A 559 -35.68 20.97 -2.55
CA PRO A 559 -36.41 20.46 -1.40
C PRO A 559 -35.86 21.03 -0.08
N THR A 560 -36.78 21.44 0.80
CA THR A 560 -36.48 21.88 2.17
C THR A 560 -36.43 20.74 3.18
N THR A 561 -36.75 19.52 2.74
CA THR A 561 -36.66 18.31 3.56
C THR A 561 -35.22 18.00 3.93
N LEU A 562 -34.99 17.59 5.18
CA LEU A 562 -33.67 17.18 5.67
C LEU A 562 -33.13 16.04 4.80
N LEU A 563 -31.87 16.17 4.37
CA LEU A 563 -31.19 15.07 3.70
C LEU A 563 -30.96 13.93 4.70
N GLN A 564 -31.19 12.71 4.24
CA GLN A 564 -30.83 11.53 5.01
C GLN A 564 -29.31 11.44 5.14
N PRO A 565 -28.78 10.89 6.25
CA PRO A 565 -27.35 10.62 6.36
C PRO A 565 -26.88 9.82 5.14
N SER A 566 -25.85 10.32 4.47
CA SER A 566 -25.33 9.67 3.26
C SER A 566 -25.02 8.20 3.55
N THR A 567 -25.51 7.30 2.70
CA THR A 567 -25.21 5.86 2.76
C THR A 567 -23.91 5.50 2.07
N LEU A 568 -23.22 6.49 1.48
CA LEU A 568 -21.90 6.34 0.87
C LEU A 568 -20.84 6.07 1.95
N PRO A 569 -19.83 5.22 1.67
CA PRO A 569 -18.70 5.02 2.58
C PRO A 569 -17.94 6.34 2.76
N LEU A 570 -18.10 6.98 3.91
CA LEU A 570 -17.41 8.21 4.28
C LEU A 570 -16.03 7.87 4.86
N SER A 571 -15.03 8.69 4.57
CA SER A 571 -13.74 8.63 5.26
C SER A 571 -13.90 8.93 6.76
N GLU A 572 -12.96 8.46 7.60
CA GLU A 572 -13.00 8.74 9.05
C GLU A 572 -13.01 10.25 9.37
N ALA A 573 -12.34 11.06 8.55
CA ALA A 573 -12.37 12.51 8.65
C ALA A 573 -13.76 13.08 8.35
N GLU A 574 -14.44 12.51 7.37
CA GLU A 574 -15.80 12.93 7.00
C GLU A 574 -16.83 12.51 8.05
N MET A 575 -16.71 11.31 8.62
CA MET A 575 -17.58 10.85 9.71
C MET A 575 -17.51 11.79 10.90
N LYS A 576 -16.30 12.11 11.39
CA LYS A 576 -16.10 13.03 12.53
C LYS A 576 -16.64 14.43 12.27
N ALA A 577 -16.44 14.95 11.06
CA ALA A 577 -16.95 16.27 10.73
C ALA A 577 -18.49 16.25 10.54
N GLN A 578 -19.08 15.12 10.13
CA GLN A 578 -20.54 15.00 9.95
C GLN A 578 -21.29 14.84 11.28
N GLU A 579 -20.65 14.25 12.30
CA GLU A 579 -21.16 14.28 13.69
C GLU A 579 -21.31 15.71 14.24
N ASN A 580 -20.49 16.65 13.77
CA ASN A 580 -20.47 18.03 14.25
C ASN A 580 -21.37 19.01 13.45
N GLN A 581 -22.04 18.55 12.39
CA GLN A 581 -22.86 19.42 11.53
C GLN A 581 -24.36 19.15 11.76
N PRO A 582 -25.21 20.19 11.84
CA PRO A 582 -26.64 19.99 11.92
C PRO A 582 -27.16 19.30 10.65
N PRO A 583 -28.27 18.55 10.70
CA PRO A 583 -28.90 18.00 9.50
C PRO A 583 -29.37 19.15 8.61
N LEU A 584 -28.91 19.16 7.36
CA LEU A 584 -29.21 20.21 6.38
C LEU A 584 -30.13 19.69 5.27
N SER A 585 -30.97 20.58 4.73
CA SER A 585 -31.73 20.35 3.50
C SER A 585 -30.86 20.55 2.26
N GLU A 586 -31.34 20.09 1.09
CA GLU A 586 -30.69 20.38 -0.19
C GLU A 586 -30.55 21.89 -0.40
N GLN A 587 -31.61 22.66 -0.14
CA GLN A 587 -31.61 24.12 -0.24
C GLN A 587 -30.52 24.76 0.62
N ALA A 588 -30.37 24.35 1.88
CA ALA A 588 -29.34 24.90 2.77
C ALA A 588 -27.92 24.58 2.28
N ILE A 589 -27.69 23.38 1.72
CA ILE A 589 -26.38 23.01 1.18
C ILE A 589 -26.03 23.81 -0.08
N LEU A 590 -27.00 24.04 -0.98
CA LEU A 590 -26.78 24.88 -2.16
C LEU A 590 -26.50 26.33 -1.76
N MET A 591 -27.16 26.85 -0.72
CA MET A 591 -26.83 28.16 -0.14
C MET A 591 -25.39 28.20 0.40
N LEU A 592 -24.98 27.22 1.21
CA LEU A 592 -23.61 27.15 1.71
C LEU A 592 -22.58 27.04 0.58
N THR A 593 -22.91 26.30 -0.48
CA THR A 593 -22.08 26.17 -1.68
C THR A 593 -21.89 27.52 -2.38
N LEU A 594 -22.96 28.32 -2.46
CA LEU A 594 -22.93 29.65 -3.03
C LEU A 594 -22.05 30.59 -2.20
N LEU A 595 -22.15 30.54 -0.87
CA LEU A 595 -21.29 31.32 0.02
C LEU A 595 -19.81 30.96 -0.13
N ASP A 596 -19.47 29.69 -0.27
CA ASP A 596 -18.09 29.25 -0.49
C ASP A 596 -17.51 29.74 -1.83
N ALA A 597 -18.36 30.04 -2.81
CA ALA A 597 -17.97 30.52 -4.13
C ALA A 597 -17.68 32.02 -4.18
N LEU A 598 -18.28 32.82 -3.28
CA LEU A 598 -18.13 34.29 -3.26
C LEU A 598 -16.66 34.73 -3.24
N VAL A 599 -15.82 33.97 -2.53
CA VAL A 599 -14.38 34.23 -2.38
C VAL A 599 -13.62 34.26 -3.71
N THR A 600 -14.16 33.58 -4.72
CA THR A 600 -13.49 33.42 -6.02
C THR A 600 -13.93 34.44 -7.07
N LEU A 601 -15.00 35.20 -6.79
CA LEU A 601 -15.61 36.07 -7.80
C LEU A 601 -14.77 37.31 -8.15
N PRO A 602 -14.88 37.82 -9.38
CA PRO A 602 -14.40 39.16 -9.72
C PRO A 602 -15.10 40.24 -8.87
N LEU A 603 -14.41 41.32 -8.54
CA LEU A 603 -14.93 42.40 -7.68
C LEU A 603 -16.29 42.97 -8.13
N PRO A 604 -16.53 43.27 -9.42
CA PRO A 604 -17.82 43.84 -9.84
C PRO A 604 -18.98 42.87 -9.63
N VAL A 605 -18.72 41.57 -9.83
CA VAL A 605 -19.71 40.50 -9.70
C VAL A 605 -19.96 40.19 -8.22
N LEU A 606 -18.92 40.22 -7.39
CA LEU A 606 -19.04 39.99 -5.95
C LEU A 606 -20.04 40.94 -5.29
N GLU A 607 -20.01 42.23 -5.63
CA GLU A 607 -20.92 43.21 -5.02
C GLU A 607 -22.39 42.88 -5.28
N GLU A 608 -22.74 42.51 -6.52
CA GLU A 608 -24.10 42.10 -6.88
C GLU A 608 -24.49 40.79 -6.19
N TRP A 609 -23.58 39.82 -6.18
CA TRP A 609 -23.86 38.50 -5.61
C TRP A 609 -23.97 38.50 -4.08
N LEU A 610 -23.42 39.50 -3.36
CA LEU A 610 -23.66 39.66 -1.93
C LEU A 610 -25.13 39.93 -1.61
N ASP A 611 -25.79 40.80 -2.39
CA ASP A 611 -27.23 41.07 -2.24
C ASP A 611 -28.08 39.85 -2.61
N LEU A 612 -27.76 39.20 -3.73
CA LEU A 612 -28.47 37.99 -4.18
C LEU A 612 -28.33 36.83 -3.17
N SER A 613 -27.16 36.70 -2.56
CA SER A 613 -26.91 35.72 -1.48
C SER A 613 -27.76 36.01 -0.25
N ALA A 614 -27.84 37.27 0.16
CA ALA A 614 -28.66 37.68 1.30
C ALA A 614 -30.17 37.45 1.02
N GLU A 615 -30.62 37.73 -0.20
CA GLU A 615 -32.00 37.41 -0.61
C GLU A 615 -32.30 35.91 -0.59
N LEU A 616 -31.38 35.07 -1.07
CA LEU A 616 -31.55 33.63 -1.05
C LEU A 616 -31.55 33.07 0.39
N LEU A 617 -30.71 33.63 1.27
CA LEU A 617 -30.65 33.28 2.69
C LEU A 617 -32.00 33.47 3.39
N ASP A 618 -32.71 34.56 3.08
CA ASP A 618 -34.04 34.85 3.60
C ASP A 618 -35.10 33.82 3.19
N LYS A 619 -34.90 33.12 2.06
CA LYS A 619 -35.82 32.10 1.55
C LYS A 619 -35.72 30.76 2.27
N ILE A 620 -34.67 30.51 3.06
CA ILE A 620 -34.51 29.26 3.82
C ILE A 620 -35.58 29.18 4.92
N GLN A 621 -36.51 28.24 4.82
CA GLN A 621 -37.67 28.15 5.72
C GLN A 621 -37.31 27.72 7.14
N ASP A 622 -36.35 26.79 7.30
CA ASP A 622 -35.93 26.29 8.60
C ASP A 622 -35.05 27.31 9.34
N PRO A 623 -35.47 27.83 10.51
CA PRO A 623 -34.70 28.84 11.25
C PRO A 623 -33.33 28.32 11.71
N ALA A 624 -33.19 27.04 12.05
CA ALA A 624 -31.92 26.49 12.51
C ALA A 624 -30.89 26.41 11.37
N GLN A 625 -31.34 26.00 10.17
CA GLN A 625 -30.52 25.99 8.97
C GLN A 625 -30.16 27.40 8.51
N ARG A 626 -31.10 28.34 8.63
CA ARG A 626 -30.87 29.75 8.30
C ARG A 626 -29.81 30.37 9.19
N GLU A 627 -29.88 30.15 10.51
CA GLU A 627 -28.85 30.62 11.44
C GLU A 627 -27.47 30.00 11.16
N PHE A 628 -27.43 28.71 10.80
CA PHE A 628 -26.19 28.06 10.37
C PHE A 628 -25.60 28.70 9.09
N CYS A 629 -26.45 29.00 8.11
CA CYS A 629 -26.03 29.69 6.88
C CYS A 629 -25.60 31.13 7.15
N LYS A 630 -26.26 31.87 8.05
CA LYS A 630 -25.83 33.20 8.52
C LYS A 630 -24.45 33.16 9.15
N PHE A 631 -24.21 32.16 10.00
CA PHE A 631 -22.90 31.96 10.62
C PHE A 631 -21.82 31.74 9.56
N ARG A 632 -22.05 30.85 8.58
CA ARG A 632 -21.09 30.65 7.48
C ARG A 632 -20.93 31.92 6.62
N PHE A 633 -22.00 32.67 6.37
CA PHE A 633 -21.93 33.93 5.63
C PHE A 633 -20.97 34.87 6.35
N TRP A 634 -21.19 35.09 7.64
CA TRP A 634 -20.31 35.92 8.47
C TRP A 634 -18.86 35.41 8.49
N GLU A 635 -18.66 34.10 8.66
CA GLU A 635 -17.33 33.47 8.63
C GLU A 635 -16.61 33.73 7.31
N VAL A 636 -17.29 33.64 6.15
CA VAL A 636 -16.69 33.95 4.84
C VAL A 636 -16.20 35.41 4.76
N LEU A 637 -16.90 36.35 5.41
CA LEU A 637 -16.49 37.76 5.44
C LEU A 637 -15.35 38.03 6.44
N GLU A 638 -15.27 37.28 7.55
CA GLU A 638 -14.32 37.53 8.66
C GLU A 638 -13.03 36.69 8.58
N SER A 639 -13.11 35.43 8.13
CA SER A 639 -12.07 34.39 8.30
C SER A 639 -10.75 34.63 7.55
N GLY A 640 -10.64 35.71 6.78
CA GLY A 640 -9.48 35.99 5.93
C GLY A 640 -9.41 35.11 4.67
N GLU A 641 -10.49 34.39 4.32
CA GLU A 641 -10.59 33.70 3.03
C GLU A 641 -10.59 34.70 1.84
N MET A 642 -11.06 35.92 2.05
CA MET A 642 -11.06 37.01 1.07
C MET A 642 -9.70 37.72 1.00
N ASP A 643 -9.27 38.11 -0.21
CA ASP A 643 -8.15 39.04 -0.35
C ASP A 643 -8.54 40.47 0.05
N VAL A 644 -7.54 41.36 0.15
CA VAL A 644 -7.71 42.72 0.71
C VAL A 644 -8.77 43.52 -0.05
N GLU A 645 -8.82 43.39 -1.38
CA GLU A 645 -9.76 44.13 -2.23
C GLU A 645 -11.19 43.59 -2.08
N ARG A 646 -11.39 42.27 -2.10
CA ARG A 646 -12.71 41.66 -1.85
C ARG A 646 -13.20 41.94 -0.44
N ALA A 647 -12.32 41.87 0.55
CA ALA A 647 -12.65 42.19 1.93
C ALA A 647 -13.13 43.65 2.08
N ALA A 648 -12.51 44.60 1.38
CA ALA A 648 -12.95 46.00 1.39
C ALA A 648 -14.37 46.17 0.81
N VAL A 649 -14.68 45.48 -0.30
CA VAL A 649 -16.04 45.46 -0.90
C VAL A 649 -17.05 44.86 0.08
N CYS A 650 -16.73 43.71 0.67
CA CYS A 650 -17.56 43.04 1.67
C CYS A 650 -17.84 43.90 2.91
N VAL A 651 -16.81 44.58 3.45
CA VAL A 651 -16.96 45.47 4.61
C VAL A 651 -17.80 46.69 4.27
N SER A 652 -17.59 47.32 3.10
CA SER A 652 -18.41 48.43 2.64
C SER A 652 -19.87 48.00 2.48
N TRP A 653 -20.10 46.85 1.85
CA TRP A 653 -21.45 46.30 1.68
C TRP A 653 -22.14 46.03 3.03
N TRP A 654 -21.43 45.36 3.95
CA TRP A 654 -21.94 45.02 5.28
C TRP A 654 -22.31 46.26 6.12
N THR A 655 -21.47 47.29 6.10
CA THR A 655 -21.60 48.46 6.99
C THR A 655 -22.41 49.61 6.39
N THR A 656 -22.22 49.91 5.11
CA THR A 656 -22.75 51.13 4.47
C THR A 656 -23.87 50.88 3.46
N LYS A 657 -23.98 49.66 2.90
CA LYS A 657 -24.99 49.32 1.87
C LYS A 657 -26.14 48.48 2.40
N GLY A 658 -26.28 48.35 3.72
CA GLY A 658 -27.39 47.63 4.35
C GLY A 658 -27.25 46.10 4.37
N GLY A 659 -26.09 45.56 3.99
CA GLY A 659 -25.85 44.11 3.97
C GLY A 659 -26.03 43.43 5.33
N ARG A 660 -25.63 44.10 6.42
CA ARG A 660 -25.87 43.62 7.79
C ARG A 660 -27.35 43.38 8.07
N ASP A 661 -28.21 44.33 7.70
CA ASP A 661 -29.63 44.24 7.98
C ASP A 661 -30.30 43.19 7.08
N ALA A 662 -29.86 43.10 5.82
CA ALA A 662 -30.29 42.06 4.89
C ALA A 662 -29.97 40.64 5.40
N VAL A 663 -28.78 40.40 5.96
CA VAL A 663 -28.39 39.07 6.45
C VAL A 663 -28.99 38.74 7.82
N LEU A 664 -29.07 39.71 8.74
CA LEU A 664 -29.52 39.45 10.12
C LEU A 664 -31.05 39.42 10.25
N TYR A 665 -31.74 40.34 9.58
CA TYR A 665 -33.17 40.61 9.80
C TYR A 665 -34.04 40.36 8.57
N GLY A 666 -33.42 40.25 7.38
CA GLY A 666 -34.07 40.05 6.10
C GLY A 666 -34.79 41.30 5.56
N LYS A 667 -35.09 41.31 4.26
CA LYS A 667 -35.70 42.48 3.57
C LYS A 667 -37.10 42.88 4.08
N THR A 668 -37.74 42.07 4.92
CA THR A 668 -39.09 42.32 5.46
C THR A 668 -39.15 43.20 6.72
N ARG A 669 -38.06 43.86 7.12
CA ARG A 669 -38.07 44.71 8.30
C ARG A 669 -37.39 46.06 8.09
N THR A 670 -37.84 46.84 7.12
CA THR A 670 -37.88 48.31 7.19
C THR A 670 -38.52 48.90 5.93
N ASP A 671 -39.77 49.34 6.02
CA ASP A 671 -40.11 50.63 5.40
C ASP A 671 -39.22 51.67 6.09
N PRO A 672 -38.34 52.38 5.37
CA PRO A 672 -37.49 53.39 5.98
C PRO A 672 -38.35 54.63 6.26
N GLY A 673 -38.89 54.74 7.47
CA GLY A 673 -39.29 56.04 8.01
C GLY A 673 -38.06 56.94 8.11
N PRO A 674 -38.12 58.21 7.66
CA PRO A 674 -36.94 59.06 7.58
C PRO A 674 -36.45 59.44 8.99
N PHE A 675 -35.28 58.93 9.39
CA PHE A 675 -34.55 59.45 10.53
C PHE A 675 -33.77 60.70 10.09
N MET A 676 -34.32 61.88 10.40
CA MET A 676 -33.61 63.15 10.33
C MET A 676 -32.75 63.32 11.59
N SER A 677 -31.43 63.14 11.46
CA SER A 677 -30.47 63.64 12.45
C SER A 677 -30.27 65.14 12.24
N GLY A 678 -30.69 65.95 13.23
CA GLY A 678 -30.17 67.31 13.42
C GLY A 678 -31.23 68.41 13.54
N ALA A 679 -31.52 68.83 14.77
CA ALA A 679 -31.93 70.20 15.07
C ALA A 679 -31.60 70.54 16.53
N LEU A 680 -30.63 71.45 16.70
CA LEU A 680 -30.35 72.15 17.95
C LEU A 680 -31.32 73.33 18.13
N GLY A 681 -31.65 73.63 19.39
CA GLY A 681 -32.28 74.87 19.86
C GLY A 681 -33.25 74.55 20.98
N GLY A 682 -33.16 75.05 22.21
CA GLY A 682 -32.42 76.15 22.80
C GLY A 682 -33.31 76.65 23.95
N GLY A 683 -32.78 76.77 25.17
CA GLY A 683 -33.61 77.19 26.31
C GLY A 683 -32.89 77.08 27.65
N HIS A 684 -32.28 78.20 28.03
CA HIS A 684 -31.55 78.54 29.24
C HIS A 684 -32.08 78.09 30.63
N GLU A 685 -31.13 78.16 31.58
CA GLU A 685 -31.22 78.50 33.02
C GLU A 685 -30.97 77.33 34.00
N SER A 686 -30.20 77.45 35.09
CA SER A 686 -29.20 78.40 35.57
C SER A 686 -28.63 77.82 36.89
N ARG A 687 -27.31 77.94 37.07
CA ARG A 687 -26.54 78.11 38.34
C ARG A 687 -26.88 77.22 39.56
N LEU A 688 -25.96 76.33 39.91
CA LEU A 688 -24.83 76.61 40.83
C LEU A 688 -23.75 75.55 40.66
#